data_AF-A0A3R7MN43-F1
#
_entry.id   AF-A0A3R7MN43-F1
#
_cell.length_a   1.000
_cell.length_b   1.000
_cell.length_c   1.000
_cell.angle_alpha   90.00
_cell.angle_beta   90.00
_cell.angle_gamma   90.00
#
_symmetry.space_group_name_H-M   'P 1'
#
loop_
_entity.id
_entity.type
_entity.pdbx_description
1 polymer ?
#
loop_
_entity_poly.entity_id
_entity_poly.type
_entity_poly.pdbx_seq_one_letter_code
_entity_poly.pdbx_strand_id
1 'polypeptide(L)'
;MTKKSPIATTSNGTPLPPNGLTASATAGPRGPMILEDFAFIDHMAHFDRERIPERVVHAKGGGAFGYFEVTHSDITQFCSAKLFSNVGKRTPVAIRFSTVGGELGSADTVRDPRGFAIKFYTEEGNWDLVGNNTPIFFIRDPILFPSFIHTQKRLPSTHLKDDDMMWDFFSLRPETLHQQSFLFADRGIPDGFRFMNGYGSHTFANVNAKGEVVYVKYHFKTDQGIRNLPVDKAAGLASSDPDYAIRDLYEAIANKQYPCWTLYIQVMTPEQAAKETTNPFDVTKIWSHKSYPLIEVGRLVLNRNPTNYFAEIEQLAFSPSHMVPGVEPSPDKMLQGRLFSYPDTQRHRLGVNYNQIPVNRPLKEPQTYQRDGFMAINGNMHGVPNYFPNSKNGPPENKAQRYHAYSGDHAVVDKYSTRDDDNFSQVGEFYRNTLDLAARERLTDNISGSLVNASQPVQARAIANFTKCDPHYGRRVQEKVAAIALQKQRATTMSLPAPAKLNPVRKPFVPVPPSDDVAPRFCESAAPATSMPEPTHRRTTSELDMRSMRRISDALLLAQNRARLATDRANHSEHLLQLVLAQVNVARLRLDSLADWELLRASLTRSTLNVAKEVVTNLNVAMTRHTRYVEQLTLPNVHSALWSPQDGLFTSIQFMAGLLAGVVVGVTITKQLLQTQQKAPSLFTKLAQWCSPRAAPVAGTPWHLIPLPIDDYSYLVHPATLEVA
;
A
#
# COMPACT_ATOMS: atom_id res chain seq x y z
N MET A 1 -38.13 -21.71 12.99
CA MET A 1 -37.50 -20.83 14.00
C MET A 1 -36.87 -19.65 13.28
N THR A 2 -37.16 -18.41 13.67
CA THR A 2 -36.44 -17.23 13.18
C THR A 2 -35.03 -17.23 13.78
N LYS A 3 -34.00 -17.22 12.92
CA LYS A 3 -32.60 -17.26 13.36
C LYS A 3 -32.23 -15.89 13.93
N LYS A 4 -32.29 -15.73 15.25
CA LYS A 4 -32.00 -14.47 15.94
C LYS A 4 -30.58 -14.00 15.57
N SER A 5 -30.44 -12.73 15.20
CA SER A 5 -29.14 -12.13 14.87
C SER A 5 -28.16 -12.26 16.05
N PRO A 6 -26.86 -12.51 15.79
CA PRO A 6 -25.85 -12.52 16.84
C PRO A 6 -25.73 -11.13 17.49
N ILE A 7 -25.32 -11.11 18.75
CA ILE A 7 -24.95 -9.88 19.47
C ILE A 7 -23.52 -9.52 19.05
N ALA A 8 -23.24 -8.23 18.82
CA ALA A 8 -21.89 -7.78 18.51
C ALA A 8 -20.99 -7.86 19.76
N THR A 9 -19.74 -8.30 19.57
CA THR A 9 -18.74 -8.46 20.62
C THR A 9 -17.43 -7.79 20.24
N THR A 10 -16.59 -7.54 21.23
CA THR A 10 -15.13 -7.42 21.05
C THR A 10 -14.51 -8.75 20.60
N SER A 11 -13.24 -8.73 20.20
CA SER A 11 -12.42 -9.89 19.79
C SER A 11 -12.34 -10.99 20.84
N ASN A 12 -12.34 -10.63 22.14
CA ASN A 12 -12.37 -11.56 23.26
C ASN A 12 -13.77 -12.11 23.60
N GLY A 13 -14.80 -11.80 22.79
CA GLY A 13 -16.16 -12.30 22.95
C GLY A 13 -17.04 -11.53 23.95
N THR A 14 -16.58 -10.40 24.51
CA THR A 14 -17.39 -9.59 25.43
C THR A 14 -18.49 -8.86 24.65
N PRO A 15 -19.79 -8.98 25.02
CA PRO A 15 -20.88 -8.26 24.37
C PRO A 15 -20.71 -6.73 24.47
N LEU A 16 -20.91 -6.04 23.36
CA LEU A 16 -20.83 -4.57 23.33
C LEU A 16 -22.03 -3.93 24.05
N PRO A 17 -21.82 -2.85 24.83
CA PRO A 17 -22.89 -2.11 25.48
C PRO A 17 -23.72 -1.30 24.45
N PRO A 18 -24.88 -0.75 24.85
CA PRO A 18 -25.59 0.26 24.06
C PRO A 18 -24.65 1.38 23.61
N ASN A 19 -24.77 1.78 22.34
CA ASN A 19 -23.89 2.73 21.64
C ASN A 19 -22.42 2.29 21.40
N GLY A 20 -21.99 1.10 21.83
CA GLY A 20 -20.62 0.59 21.63
C GLY A 20 -20.19 0.30 20.19
N LEU A 21 -21.04 0.60 19.20
CA LEU A 21 -20.75 0.59 17.76
C LEU A 21 -20.88 1.99 17.11
N THR A 22 -21.27 3.01 17.87
CA THR A 22 -21.69 4.33 17.33
C THR A 22 -21.09 5.52 18.07
N ALA A 23 -20.47 5.32 19.24
CA ALA A 23 -19.79 6.37 19.99
C ALA A 23 -18.64 5.79 20.81
N SER A 24 -17.53 6.54 20.91
CA SER A 24 -16.45 6.25 21.86
C SER A 24 -16.73 6.88 23.23
N ALA A 25 -16.20 6.26 24.29
CA ALA A 25 -16.31 6.80 25.64
C ALA A 25 -15.51 8.10 25.79
N THR A 26 -16.14 9.11 26.40
CA THR A 26 -15.64 10.48 26.52
C THR A 26 -15.96 11.05 27.89
N ALA A 27 -15.16 12.01 28.35
CA ALA A 27 -15.36 12.73 29.62
C ALA A 27 -16.53 13.73 29.54
N GLY A 28 -17.75 13.20 29.39
CA GLY A 28 -18.96 13.94 29.08
C GLY A 28 -19.13 14.21 27.57
N PRO A 29 -20.33 14.61 27.08
CA PRO A 29 -20.72 14.54 25.66
C PRO A 29 -19.94 15.41 24.66
N ARG A 30 -18.96 16.19 25.12
CA ARG A 30 -18.01 16.99 24.31
C ARG A 30 -16.60 16.98 24.91
N GLY A 31 -16.31 16.06 25.82
CA GLY A 31 -15.01 15.92 26.46
C GLY A 31 -14.00 15.15 25.60
N PRO A 32 -12.73 15.07 26.04
CA PRO A 32 -11.76 14.16 25.44
C PRO A 32 -12.21 12.69 25.56
N MET A 33 -11.72 11.85 24.66
CA MET A 33 -11.83 10.39 24.77
C MET A 33 -11.00 9.86 25.93
N ILE A 34 -11.40 8.71 26.47
CA ILE A 34 -10.68 7.99 27.53
C ILE A 34 -9.99 6.75 26.97
N LEU A 35 -8.78 6.44 27.47
CA LEU A 35 -7.97 5.30 26.98
C LEU A 35 -8.52 3.93 27.45
N GLU A 36 -9.42 3.90 28.42
CA GLU A 36 -10.08 2.69 28.91
C GLU A 36 -11.22 2.18 28.00
N ASP A 37 -11.53 2.87 26.89
CA ASP A 37 -12.45 2.40 25.86
C ASP A 37 -11.85 1.23 25.06
N PHE A 38 -11.91 0.03 25.65
CA PHE A 38 -11.43 -1.19 25.02
C PHE A 38 -12.16 -1.51 23.71
N ALA A 39 -13.44 -1.15 23.56
CA ALA A 39 -14.19 -1.41 22.33
C ALA A 39 -13.66 -0.57 21.15
N PHE A 40 -13.33 0.71 21.41
CA PHE A 40 -12.65 1.55 20.43
C PHE A 40 -11.24 1.02 20.11
N ILE A 41 -10.44 0.66 21.13
CA ILE A 41 -9.07 0.16 20.93
C ILE A 41 -9.05 -1.12 20.11
N ASP A 42 -9.89 -2.10 20.44
CA ASP A 42 -9.96 -3.41 19.80
C ASP A 42 -10.33 -3.29 18.32
N HIS A 43 -11.33 -2.45 18.00
CA HIS A 43 -11.75 -2.18 16.63
C HIS A 43 -10.64 -1.49 15.82
N MET A 44 -10.07 -0.39 16.33
CA MET A 44 -9.02 0.35 15.62
C MET A 44 -7.74 -0.46 15.46
N ALA A 45 -7.32 -1.19 16.49
CA ALA A 45 -6.11 -2.01 16.46
C ALA A 45 -6.20 -3.13 15.40
N HIS A 46 -7.38 -3.69 15.17
CA HIS A 46 -7.60 -4.62 14.07
C HIS A 46 -7.63 -3.91 12.71
N PHE A 47 -8.38 -2.81 12.58
CA PHE A 47 -8.49 -2.03 11.33
C PHE A 47 -7.13 -1.62 10.76
N ASP A 48 -6.25 -1.06 11.61
CA ASP A 48 -4.88 -0.66 11.27
C ASP A 48 -4.01 -1.81 10.71
N ARG A 49 -4.43 -3.07 10.91
CA ARG A 49 -3.65 -4.29 10.63
C ARG A 49 -4.32 -5.23 9.63
N GLU A 50 -5.42 -4.82 8.99
CA GLU A 50 -6.10 -5.63 7.96
C GLU A 50 -5.27 -5.87 6.68
N ARG A 51 -4.23 -5.06 6.42
CA ARG A 51 -3.46 -5.09 5.17
C ARG A 51 -2.17 -5.89 5.35
N ILE A 52 -2.12 -7.06 4.72
CA ILE A 52 -0.88 -7.82 4.47
C ILE A 52 -0.16 -7.28 3.21
N PRO A 53 1.12 -7.62 2.98
CA PRO A 53 1.78 -7.30 1.72
C PRO A 53 1.03 -7.90 0.50
N GLU A 54 0.98 -7.18 -0.61
CA GLU A 54 0.49 -7.75 -1.87
C GLU A 54 1.48 -8.80 -2.43
N ARG A 55 1.05 -9.56 -3.44
CA ARG A 55 1.99 -10.40 -4.21
C ARG A 55 2.85 -9.47 -5.07
N VAL A 56 4.18 -9.61 -4.98
CA VAL A 56 5.16 -8.78 -5.73
C VAL A 56 4.87 -8.72 -7.24
N VAL A 57 4.33 -9.81 -7.80
CA VAL A 57 3.72 -9.91 -9.13
C VAL A 57 2.35 -10.55 -9.00
N HIS A 58 1.47 -10.33 -9.98
CA HIS A 58 0.10 -10.87 -9.97
C HIS A 58 -0.75 -10.38 -8.78
N ALA A 59 -0.55 -9.13 -8.34
CA ALA A 59 -1.26 -8.53 -7.20
C ALA A 59 -2.78 -8.46 -7.44
N LYS A 60 -3.23 -7.70 -8.45
CA LYS A 60 -4.64 -7.67 -8.88
C LYS A 60 -5.08 -9.01 -9.45
N GLY A 61 -6.24 -9.50 -9.04
CA GLY A 61 -6.81 -10.74 -9.57
C GLY A 61 -8.09 -11.22 -8.88
N GLY A 62 -8.80 -12.11 -9.55
CA GLY A 62 -10.02 -12.78 -9.07
C GLY A 62 -9.83 -14.29 -8.98
N GLY A 63 -10.70 -14.99 -8.26
CA GLY A 63 -10.62 -16.43 -8.13
C GLY A 63 -11.93 -17.08 -7.74
N ALA A 64 -11.98 -18.40 -7.90
CA ALA A 64 -13.18 -19.21 -7.72
C ALA A 64 -12.81 -20.66 -7.39
N PHE A 65 -13.82 -21.47 -7.10
CA PHE A 65 -13.71 -22.87 -6.74
C PHE A 65 -14.56 -23.75 -7.64
N GLY A 66 -14.22 -25.04 -7.69
CA GLY A 66 -15.00 -26.05 -8.36
C GLY A 66 -14.28 -27.38 -8.37
N TYR A 67 -14.20 -28.03 -9.53
CA TYR A 67 -13.54 -29.32 -9.67
C TYR A 67 -12.84 -29.49 -11.02
N PHE A 68 -11.88 -30.41 -11.05
CA PHE A 68 -11.35 -31.01 -12.27
C PHE A 68 -11.88 -32.44 -12.41
N GLU A 69 -12.39 -32.80 -13.59
CA GLU A 69 -12.95 -34.11 -13.91
C GLU A 69 -12.16 -34.80 -15.02
N VAL A 70 -11.71 -36.04 -14.80
CA VAL A 70 -11.02 -36.83 -15.83
C VAL A 70 -12.02 -37.27 -16.90
N THR A 71 -11.77 -36.95 -18.17
CA THR A 71 -12.62 -37.37 -19.31
C THR A 71 -11.99 -38.50 -20.11
N HIS A 72 -10.67 -38.62 -20.12
CA HIS A 72 -9.92 -39.60 -20.92
C HIS A 72 -8.92 -40.39 -20.06
N SER A 73 -8.71 -41.67 -20.38
CA SER A 73 -7.85 -42.59 -19.63
C SER A 73 -6.36 -42.45 -19.94
N ASP A 74 -5.99 -41.91 -21.11
CA ASP A 74 -4.64 -42.05 -21.67
C ASP A 74 -3.56 -41.35 -20.87
N ILE A 75 -3.93 -40.34 -20.08
CA ILE A 75 -3.07 -39.71 -19.07
C ILE A 75 -2.40 -40.72 -18.11
N THR A 76 -3.06 -41.84 -17.80
CA THR A 76 -2.52 -42.89 -16.91
C THR A 76 -1.32 -43.64 -17.51
N GLN A 77 -1.16 -43.60 -18.84
CA GLN A 77 0.02 -44.12 -19.53
C GLN A 77 1.27 -43.26 -19.25
N PHE A 78 1.07 -41.99 -18.89
CA PHE A 78 2.13 -40.99 -18.73
C PHE A 78 2.33 -40.54 -17.27
N CYS A 79 1.29 -40.60 -16.42
CA CYS A 79 1.30 -40.05 -15.08
C CYS A 79 0.60 -40.98 -14.07
N SER A 80 1.26 -41.23 -12.94
CA SER A 80 0.74 -42.04 -11.83
C SER A 80 -0.10 -41.27 -10.80
N ALA A 81 -0.20 -39.94 -10.93
CA ALA A 81 -0.84 -39.08 -9.94
C ALA A 81 -2.32 -39.40 -9.76
N LYS A 82 -2.76 -39.65 -8.51
CA LYS A 82 -4.10 -40.19 -8.24
C LYS A 82 -5.27 -39.36 -8.74
N LEU A 83 -5.13 -38.04 -8.96
CA LEU A 83 -6.21 -37.25 -9.56
C LEU A 83 -6.62 -37.72 -10.96
N PHE A 84 -5.73 -38.42 -11.68
CA PHE A 84 -5.96 -38.96 -13.03
C PHE A 84 -6.41 -40.44 -13.04
N SER A 85 -6.64 -41.07 -11.88
CA SER A 85 -6.74 -42.54 -11.76
C SER A 85 -7.82 -43.23 -12.59
N ASN A 86 -8.92 -42.53 -12.92
CA ASN A 86 -10.03 -43.08 -13.67
C ASN A 86 -10.91 -41.95 -14.24
N VAL A 87 -11.56 -42.23 -15.38
CA VAL A 87 -12.58 -41.34 -15.98
C VAL A 87 -13.74 -41.13 -14.99
N GLY A 88 -14.32 -39.93 -15.00
CA GLY A 88 -15.38 -39.49 -14.09
C GLY A 88 -14.90 -39.13 -12.67
N LYS A 89 -13.62 -39.34 -12.33
CA LYS A 89 -13.08 -38.87 -11.05
C LYS A 89 -13.08 -37.34 -11.00
N ARG A 90 -13.67 -36.78 -9.95
CA ARG A 90 -13.66 -35.35 -9.65
C ARG A 90 -12.70 -35.03 -8.50
N THR A 91 -11.76 -34.12 -8.74
CA THR A 91 -10.83 -33.59 -7.75
C THR A 91 -11.21 -32.13 -7.46
N PRO A 92 -11.43 -31.71 -6.19
CA PRO A 92 -11.74 -30.32 -5.87
C PRO A 92 -10.59 -29.39 -6.26
N VAL A 93 -10.93 -28.16 -6.70
CA VAL A 93 -9.93 -27.15 -7.06
C VAL A 93 -10.27 -25.75 -6.53
N ALA A 94 -9.22 -24.95 -6.32
CA ALA A 94 -9.28 -23.50 -6.26
C ALA A 94 -8.46 -22.93 -7.42
N ILE A 95 -8.93 -21.86 -8.05
CA ILE A 95 -8.20 -21.15 -9.11
C ILE A 95 -8.10 -19.65 -8.79
N ARG A 96 -6.97 -19.05 -9.16
CA ARG A 96 -6.79 -17.59 -9.18
C ARG A 96 -6.29 -17.14 -10.55
N PHE A 97 -7.03 -16.21 -11.13
CA PHE A 97 -6.63 -15.42 -12.28
C PHE A 97 -6.12 -14.05 -11.81
N SER A 98 -5.31 -13.39 -12.63
CA SER A 98 -4.66 -12.12 -12.26
C SER A 98 -4.08 -11.39 -13.45
N THR A 99 -3.75 -10.11 -13.30
CA THR A 99 -2.76 -9.43 -14.17
C THR A 99 -1.34 -9.86 -13.74
N VAL A 100 -0.27 -9.14 -14.10
CA VAL A 100 1.11 -9.43 -13.70
C VAL A 100 1.82 -8.20 -13.11
N GLY A 101 1.94 -7.11 -13.88
CA GLY A 101 2.75 -5.93 -13.54
C GLY A 101 2.04 -4.85 -12.73
N GLY A 102 0.71 -4.95 -12.60
CA GLY A 102 -0.09 -4.06 -11.76
C GLY A 102 0.11 -4.27 -10.26
N GLU A 103 -0.21 -3.25 -9.47
CA GLU A 103 -0.44 -3.34 -8.02
C GLU A 103 -1.88 -3.83 -7.74
N LEU A 104 -2.24 -4.17 -6.50
CA LEU A 104 -3.57 -4.71 -6.13
C LEU A 104 -4.74 -3.80 -6.57
N GLY A 105 -4.52 -2.48 -6.57
CA GLY A 105 -5.50 -1.48 -7.01
C GLY A 105 -5.52 -1.19 -8.53
N SER A 106 -4.80 -1.94 -9.36
CA SER A 106 -4.81 -1.73 -10.82
C SER A 106 -6.10 -2.20 -11.48
N ALA A 107 -6.36 -1.79 -12.73
CA ALA A 107 -7.53 -2.21 -13.50
C ALA A 107 -7.35 -3.58 -14.18
N ASP A 108 -8.42 -4.38 -14.29
CA ASP A 108 -8.41 -5.72 -14.89
C ASP A 108 -8.13 -5.74 -16.40
N THR A 109 -8.46 -4.67 -17.13
CA THR A 109 -8.45 -4.61 -18.61
C THR A 109 -7.16 -4.06 -19.21
N VAL A 110 -6.11 -3.84 -18.41
CA VAL A 110 -4.78 -3.41 -18.91
C VAL A 110 -4.16 -4.43 -19.88
N ARG A 111 -3.25 -3.97 -20.75
CA ARG A 111 -2.42 -4.85 -21.59
C ARG A 111 -1.31 -5.46 -20.74
N ASP A 112 -1.45 -6.74 -20.42
CA ASP A 112 -0.58 -7.53 -19.53
C ASP A 112 -0.77 -9.02 -19.89
N PRO A 113 0.11 -9.98 -19.56
CA PRO A 113 -0.30 -11.38 -19.49
C PRO A 113 -1.39 -11.55 -18.42
N ARG A 114 -2.04 -12.71 -18.37
CA ARG A 114 -2.89 -13.08 -17.23
C ARG A 114 -2.39 -14.34 -16.55
N GLY A 115 -2.34 -14.34 -15.23
CA GLY A 115 -2.05 -15.54 -14.44
C GLY A 115 -3.19 -16.55 -14.52
N PHE A 116 -2.86 -17.83 -14.47
CA PHE A 116 -3.79 -18.97 -14.50
C PHE A 116 -3.29 -20.03 -13.51
N ALA A 117 -3.49 -19.79 -12.21
CA ALA A 117 -2.94 -20.62 -11.14
C ALA A 117 -4.03 -21.54 -10.54
N ILE A 118 -3.86 -22.86 -10.68
CA ILE A 118 -4.78 -23.88 -10.16
C ILE A 118 -4.14 -24.59 -8.96
N LYS A 119 -4.91 -24.81 -7.90
CA LYS A 119 -4.62 -25.71 -6.78
C LYS A 119 -5.57 -26.89 -6.84
N PHE A 120 -5.05 -28.09 -7.03
CA PHE A 120 -5.79 -29.35 -6.98
C PHE A 120 -5.65 -29.95 -5.58
N TYR A 121 -6.77 -30.11 -4.86
CA TYR A 121 -6.79 -30.74 -3.55
C TYR A 121 -6.92 -32.26 -3.73
N THR A 122 -5.80 -32.97 -3.88
CA THR A 122 -5.77 -34.42 -4.16
C THR A 122 -5.75 -35.25 -2.87
N GLU A 123 -5.95 -36.57 -2.98
CA GLU A 123 -5.84 -37.47 -1.83
C GLU A 123 -4.39 -37.69 -1.35
N GLU A 124 -3.38 -37.18 -2.08
CA GLU A 124 -1.95 -37.35 -1.79
C GLU A 124 -1.23 -36.03 -1.50
N GLY A 125 -1.96 -34.92 -1.43
CA GLY A 125 -1.44 -33.58 -1.20
C GLY A 125 -2.06 -32.55 -2.14
N ASN A 126 -1.62 -31.29 -2.02
CA ASN A 126 -2.01 -30.25 -2.95
C ASN A 126 -1.02 -30.21 -4.12
N TRP A 127 -1.52 -30.29 -5.36
CA TRP A 127 -0.73 -29.99 -6.56
C TRP A 127 -1.08 -28.58 -7.03
N ASP A 128 -0.08 -27.73 -7.25
CA ASP A 128 -0.28 -26.38 -7.77
C ASP A 128 0.31 -26.23 -9.18
N LEU A 129 -0.57 -26.12 -10.19
CA LEU A 129 -0.18 -25.82 -11.56
C LEU A 129 -0.28 -24.31 -11.81
N VAL A 130 0.86 -23.63 -11.69
CA VAL A 130 0.94 -22.16 -11.64
C VAL A 130 1.30 -21.57 -13.00
N GLY A 131 0.29 -21.45 -13.86
CA GLY A 131 0.40 -21.09 -15.27
C GLY A 131 0.07 -19.63 -15.62
N ASN A 132 0.05 -19.35 -16.92
CA ASN A 132 -0.35 -18.08 -17.54
C ASN A 132 -1.36 -18.31 -18.69
N ASN A 133 -1.95 -17.24 -19.22
CA ASN A 133 -2.82 -17.28 -20.41
C ASN A 133 -2.08 -17.38 -21.75
N THR A 134 -0.74 -17.45 -21.71
CA THR A 134 0.15 -17.65 -22.86
C THR A 134 1.01 -18.92 -22.68
N PRO A 135 1.35 -19.64 -23.77
CA PRO A 135 2.08 -20.91 -23.70
C PRO A 135 3.58 -20.75 -23.41
N ILE A 136 4.06 -19.51 -23.24
CA ILE A 136 5.46 -19.10 -23.15
C ILE A 136 5.62 -17.94 -22.16
N PHE A 137 6.86 -17.64 -21.79
CA PHE A 137 7.22 -16.50 -20.95
C PHE A 137 8.23 -15.55 -21.65
N PHE A 138 8.52 -14.40 -21.03
CA PHE A 138 9.41 -13.37 -21.60
C PHE A 138 10.89 -13.72 -21.52
N ILE A 139 11.30 -14.51 -20.53
CA ILE A 139 12.71 -14.82 -20.24
C ILE A 139 12.87 -16.31 -19.96
N ARG A 140 14.04 -16.86 -20.27
CA ARG A 140 14.35 -18.29 -20.08
C ARG A 140 15.23 -18.60 -18.87
N ASP A 141 15.88 -17.59 -18.28
CA ASP A 141 16.78 -17.76 -17.13
C ASP A 141 16.26 -16.96 -15.91
N PRO A 142 16.05 -17.60 -14.74
CA PRO A 142 15.39 -16.97 -13.59
C PRO A 142 16.20 -15.81 -13.00
N ILE A 143 17.52 -15.73 -13.25
CA ILE A 143 18.34 -14.61 -12.75
C ILE A 143 17.90 -13.26 -13.33
N LEU A 144 17.25 -13.25 -14.49
CA LEU A 144 16.70 -12.04 -15.12
C LEU A 144 15.31 -11.64 -14.60
N PHE A 145 14.67 -12.48 -13.77
CA PHE A 145 13.29 -12.24 -13.32
C PHE A 145 13.12 -10.95 -12.51
N PRO A 146 14.00 -10.59 -11.54
CA PRO A 146 13.89 -9.31 -10.85
C PRO A 146 14.04 -8.13 -11.83
N SER A 147 15.05 -8.16 -12.69
CA SER A 147 15.31 -7.10 -13.68
C SER A 147 14.13 -6.90 -14.64
N PHE A 148 13.56 -7.99 -15.17
CA PHE A 148 12.37 -7.94 -16.01
C PHE A 148 11.17 -7.35 -15.26
N ILE A 149 10.86 -7.83 -14.05
CA ILE A 149 9.71 -7.35 -13.27
C ILE A 149 9.89 -5.89 -12.83
N HIS A 150 11.12 -5.42 -12.57
CA HIS A 150 11.39 -4.01 -12.32
C HIS A 150 10.96 -3.13 -13.50
N THR A 151 11.23 -3.55 -14.75
CA THR A 151 10.78 -2.77 -15.92
C THR A 151 9.26 -2.80 -16.15
N GLN A 152 8.56 -3.79 -15.57
CA GLN A 152 7.09 -3.82 -15.56
C GLN A 152 6.47 -3.08 -14.36
N LYS A 153 7.26 -2.69 -13.35
CA LYS A 153 6.83 -1.94 -12.15
C LYS A 153 7.08 -0.43 -12.36
N ARG A 154 7.63 0.29 -11.38
CA ARG A 154 7.74 1.76 -11.39
C ARG A 154 9.21 2.19 -11.35
N LEU A 155 9.56 3.20 -12.14
CA LEU A 155 10.90 3.79 -12.12
C LEU A 155 11.16 4.41 -10.73
N PRO A 156 12.23 4.04 -9.99
CA PRO A 156 12.38 4.44 -8.58
C PRO A 156 12.45 5.95 -8.32
N SER A 157 12.94 6.74 -9.28
CA SER A 157 13.10 8.20 -9.15
C SER A 157 11.81 9.00 -9.34
N THR A 158 10.85 8.48 -10.12
CA THR A 158 9.59 9.18 -10.45
C THR A 158 8.35 8.51 -9.86
N HIS A 159 8.46 7.24 -9.47
CA HIS A 159 7.35 6.36 -9.08
C HIS A 159 6.27 6.17 -10.18
N LEU A 160 6.63 6.41 -11.44
CA LEU A 160 5.75 6.24 -12.62
C LEU A 160 6.06 4.91 -13.35
N LYS A 161 5.10 4.44 -14.16
CA LYS A 161 5.40 3.48 -15.24
C LYS A 161 6.23 4.20 -16.30
N ASP A 162 7.19 3.52 -16.91
CA ASP A 162 8.14 4.10 -17.85
C ASP A 162 8.33 3.19 -19.08
N ASP A 163 8.02 3.71 -20.27
CA ASP A 163 8.14 2.97 -21.52
C ASP A 163 9.62 2.77 -21.94
N ASP A 164 10.52 3.71 -21.68
CA ASP A 164 11.93 3.59 -22.07
C ASP A 164 12.62 2.47 -21.28
N MET A 165 12.38 2.42 -19.96
CA MET A 165 12.84 1.33 -19.09
C MET A 165 12.32 -0.05 -19.56
N MET A 166 11.05 -0.13 -19.97
CA MET A 166 10.46 -1.36 -20.50
C MET A 166 11.08 -1.77 -21.85
N TRP A 167 11.17 -0.84 -22.79
CA TRP A 167 11.62 -1.11 -24.15
C TRP A 167 13.13 -1.28 -24.27
N ASP A 168 13.94 -0.65 -23.41
CA ASP A 168 15.39 -0.89 -23.39
C ASP A 168 15.68 -2.36 -23.06
N PHE A 169 15.07 -2.89 -21.99
CA PHE A 169 15.20 -4.30 -21.62
C PHE A 169 14.72 -5.26 -22.72
N PHE A 170 13.55 -5.00 -23.32
CA PHE A 170 13.06 -5.80 -24.45
C PHE A 170 14.01 -5.73 -25.67
N SER A 171 14.60 -4.57 -25.93
CA SER A 171 15.57 -4.40 -27.04
C SER A 171 16.93 -5.07 -26.77
N LEU A 172 17.33 -5.20 -25.49
CA LEU A 172 18.55 -5.89 -25.04
C LEU A 172 18.39 -7.40 -24.90
N ARG A 173 17.18 -7.91 -24.65
CA ARG A 173 16.87 -9.34 -24.48
C ARG A 173 15.92 -9.84 -25.58
N PRO A 174 16.42 -10.19 -26.79
CA PRO A 174 15.60 -10.72 -27.88
C PRO A 174 14.72 -11.94 -27.51
N GLU A 175 15.07 -12.70 -26.47
CA GLU A 175 14.24 -13.79 -25.94
C GLU A 175 12.80 -13.34 -25.57
N THR A 176 12.62 -12.05 -25.27
CA THR A 176 11.33 -11.44 -24.92
C THR A 176 10.39 -11.28 -26.12
N LEU A 177 10.90 -11.24 -27.36
CA LEU A 177 10.16 -10.89 -28.58
C LEU A 177 8.93 -11.77 -28.83
N HIS A 178 9.00 -13.05 -28.45
CA HIS A 178 7.91 -14.00 -28.69
C HIS A 178 6.71 -13.71 -27.79
N GLN A 179 6.92 -13.68 -26.47
CA GLN A 179 5.87 -13.34 -25.50
C GLN A 179 5.44 -11.87 -25.60
N GLN A 180 6.33 -10.97 -26.00
CA GLN A 180 6.01 -9.58 -26.34
C GLN A 180 5.03 -9.51 -27.53
N SER A 181 5.28 -10.27 -28.60
CA SER A 181 4.36 -10.31 -29.75
C SER A 181 2.99 -10.90 -29.38
N PHE A 182 2.93 -11.84 -28.41
CA PHE A 182 1.66 -12.28 -27.80
C PHE A 182 1.00 -11.19 -26.94
N LEU A 183 1.76 -10.43 -26.15
CA LEU A 183 1.27 -9.35 -25.29
C LEU A 183 0.66 -8.19 -26.10
N PHE A 184 1.30 -7.78 -27.19
CA PHE A 184 0.85 -6.65 -28.02
C PHE A 184 -0.16 -7.07 -29.11
N ALA A 185 -0.34 -8.37 -29.37
CA ALA A 185 -1.52 -8.89 -30.06
C ALA A 185 -2.77 -8.83 -29.15
N ASP A 186 -3.93 -9.28 -29.66
CA ASP A 186 -5.20 -9.19 -28.93
C ASP A 186 -5.20 -9.95 -27.59
N ARG A 187 -4.34 -10.99 -27.45
CA ARG A 187 -4.24 -11.87 -26.27
C ARG A 187 -3.81 -11.16 -24.97
N GLY A 188 -3.23 -9.96 -25.05
CA GLY A 188 -2.89 -9.16 -23.87
C GLY A 188 -4.08 -8.46 -23.19
N ILE A 189 -5.26 -8.45 -23.83
CA ILE A 189 -6.49 -7.80 -23.33
C ILE A 189 -7.72 -8.71 -23.48
N PRO A 190 -7.78 -9.88 -22.79
CA PRO A 190 -8.94 -10.79 -22.85
C PRO A 190 -10.23 -10.16 -22.32
N ASP A 191 -11.38 -10.53 -22.90
CA ASP A 191 -12.72 -10.02 -22.52
C ASP A 191 -13.27 -10.79 -21.30
N GLY A 192 -12.60 -10.63 -20.15
CA GLY A 192 -12.87 -11.38 -18.91
C GLY A 192 -12.06 -12.68 -18.80
N PHE A 193 -11.90 -13.21 -17.58
CA PHE A 193 -11.03 -14.37 -17.33
C PHE A 193 -11.52 -15.67 -17.99
N ARG A 194 -12.83 -15.83 -18.23
CA ARG A 194 -13.39 -17.08 -18.77
C ARG A 194 -13.23 -17.27 -20.28
N PHE A 195 -12.76 -16.25 -21.01
CA PHE A 195 -12.57 -16.29 -22.47
C PHE A 195 -11.09 -16.31 -22.90
N MET A 196 -10.19 -16.74 -22.00
CA MET A 196 -8.79 -17.01 -22.29
C MET A 196 -8.44 -18.48 -22.01
N ASN A 197 -7.44 -19.00 -22.73
CA ASN A 197 -6.82 -20.28 -22.39
C ASN A 197 -5.93 -20.13 -21.14
N GLY A 198 -5.62 -21.25 -20.50
CA GLY A 198 -4.53 -21.38 -19.52
C GLY A 198 -3.45 -22.32 -20.03
N TYR A 199 -2.23 -22.15 -19.56
CA TYR A 199 -1.08 -22.98 -19.91
C TYR A 199 -0.14 -23.11 -18.71
N GLY A 200 0.46 -24.29 -18.51
CA GLY A 200 1.58 -24.44 -17.57
C GLY A 200 2.84 -23.66 -17.99
N SER A 201 2.91 -23.27 -19.27
CA SER A 201 4.00 -22.58 -20.00
C SER A 201 5.32 -23.37 -20.04
N HIS A 202 5.82 -23.78 -18.88
CA HIS A 202 6.96 -24.67 -18.71
C HIS A 202 6.70 -26.07 -19.28
N THR A 203 7.81 -26.75 -19.53
CA THR A 203 7.85 -28.21 -19.64
C THR A 203 7.93 -28.80 -18.23
N PHE A 204 7.13 -29.80 -17.94
CA PHE A 204 7.18 -30.62 -16.72
C PHE A 204 7.63 -32.04 -17.08
N ALA A 205 7.96 -32.86 -16.07
CA ALA A 205 8.09 -34.30 -16.22
C ALA A 205 6.87 -34.98 -15.59
N ASN A 206 6.34 -36.01 -16.24
CA ASN A 206 5.36 -36.93 -15.66
C ASN A 206 5.96 -38.32 -15.57
N VAL A 207 5.66 -39.02 -14.48
CA VAL A 207 6.18 -40.36 -14.18
C VAL A 207 5.00 -41.32 -14.03
N ASN A 208 4.96 -42.36 -14.86
CA ASN A 208 3.86 -43.34 -14.85
C ASN A 208 4.03 -44.42 -13.76
N ALA A 209 3.06 -45.33 -13.64
CA ALA A 209 3.03 -46.35 -12.59
C ALA A 209 4.18 -47.38 -12.63
N LYS A 210 4.99 -47.42 -13.70
CA LYS A 210 6.18 -48.26 -13.82
C LYS A 210 7.48 -47.49 -13.50
N GLY A 211 7.42 -46.17 -13.36
CA GLY A 211 8.60 -45.30 -13.31
C GLY A 211 9.11 -44.83 -14.67
N GLU A 212 8.37 -45.05 -15.77
CA GLU A 212 8.72 -44.49 -17.08
C GLU A 212 8.40 -42.97 -17.09
N VAL A 213 9.30 -42.16 -17.64
CA VAL A 213 9.19 -40.69 -17.63
C VAL A 213 8.96 -40.13 -19.03
N VAL A 214 8.04 -39.17 -19.12
CA VAL A 214 7.84 -38.34 -20.32
C VAL A 214 7.79 -36.86 -19.94
N TYR A 215 8.24 -36.01 -20.85
CA TYR A 215 8.11 -34.56 -20.72
C TYR A 215 6.77 -34.09 -21.26
N VAL A 216 6.14 -33.13 -20.56
CA VAL A 216 4.80 -32.64 -20.90
C VAL A 216 4.67 -31.13 -20.86
N LYS A 217 3.80 -30.57 -21.71
CA LYS A 217 3.22 -29.23 -21.53
C LYS A 217 1.71 -29.35 -21.30
N TYR A 218 1.19 -28.56 -20.36
CA TYR A 218 -0.23 -28.54 -19.97
C TYR A 218 -0.97 -27.36 -20.60
N HIS A 219 -2.15 -27.60 -21.19
CA HIS A 219 -2.95 -26.59 -21.91
C HIS A 219 -4.44 -26.69 -21.55
N PHE A 220 -4.98 -25.67 -20.88
CA PHE A 220 -6.42 -25.51 -20.64
C PHE A 220 -7.02 -24.65 -21.76
N LYS A 221 -7.78 -25.26 -22.66
CA LYS A 221 -8.50 -24.54 -23.72
C LYS A 221 -9.84 -24.08 -23.15
N THR A 222 -10.24 -22.82 -23.35
CA THR A 222 -11.56 -22.36 -22.87
C THR A 222 -12.68 -22.94 -23.72
N ASP A 223 -13.63 -23.60 -23.05
CA ASP A 223 -14.82 -24.17 -23.71
C ASP A 223 -15.82 -23.06 -24.11
N GLN A 224 -15.67 -21.84 -23.55
CA GLN A 224 -16.44 -20.64 -23.89
C GLN A 224 -15.98 -19.98 -25.22
N GLY A 225 -14.89 -20.48 -25.83
CA GLY A 225 -14.22 -19.81 -26.93
C GLY A 225 -13.37 -18.61 -26.50
N ILE A 226 -12.51 -18.15 -27.40
CA ILE A 226 -11.54 -17.07 -27.11
C ILE A 226 -12.12 -15.72 -27.51
N ARG A 227 -12.15 -14.76 -26.58
CA ARG A 227 -12.63 -13.38 -26.83
C ARG A 227 -11.69 -12.37 -26.18
N ASN A 228 -11.39 -11.28 -26.90
CA ASN A 228 -10.52 -10.19 -26.46
C ASN A 228 -11.21 -8.84 -26.67
N LEU A 229 -10.81 -7.83 -25.92
CA LEU A 229 -11.33 -6.47 -25.99
C LEU A 229 -10.70 -5.68 -27.15
N PRO A 230 -11.47 -4.80 -27.83
CA PRO A 230 -10.92 -3.63 -28.51
C PRO A 230 -10.14 -2.73 -27.54
N VAL A 231 -9.11 -2.03 -28.03
CA VAL A 231 -8.17 -1.25 -27.20
C VAL A 231 -8.86 -0.05 -26.54
N ASP A 232 -9.74 0.62 -27.27
CA ASP A 232 -10.61 1.70 -26.82
C ASP A 232 -11.60 1.22 -25.75
N LYS A 233 -12.27 0.07 -25.97
CA LYS A 233 -13.16 -0.56 -24.97
C LYS A 233 -12.38 -0.94 -23.71
N ALA A 234 -11.17 -1.49 -23.85
CA ALA A 234 -10.31 -1.87 -22.74
C ALA A 234 -9.89 -0.65 -21.89
N ALA A 235 -9.53 0.47 -22.52
CA ALA A 235 -9.21 1.73 -21.86
C ALA A 235 -10.43 2.39 -21.19
N GLY A 236 -11.60 2.34 -21.85
CA GLY A 236 -12.87 2.79 -21.27
C GLY A 236 -13.23 1.99 -20.01
N LEU A 237 -13.17 0.66 -20.06
CA LEU A 237 -13.38 -0.20 -18.89
C LEU A 237 -12.34 0.05 -17.80
N ALA A 238 -11.06 0.29 -18.15
CA ALA A 238 -10.01 0.52 -17.16
C ALA A 238 -10.24 1.76 -16.26
N SER A 239 -11.12 2.67 -16.67
CA SER A 239 -11.52 3.86 -15.90
C SER A 239 -12.96 3.80 -15.35
N SER A 240 -13.86 3.04 -15.99
CA SER A 240 -15.29 2.96 -15.60
C SER A 240 -15.69 1.70 -14.82
N ASP A 241 -14.97 0.59 -15.01
CA ASP A 241 -15.12 -0.64 -14.22
C ASP A 241 -13.76 -1.36 -14.09
N PRO A 242 -12.86 -0.88 -13.22
CA PRO A 242 -11.52 -1.46 -13.06
C PRO A 242 -11.52 -2.89 -12.49
N ASP A 243 -12.68 -3.42 -12.08
CA ASP A 243 -12.89 -4.78 -11.57
C ASP A 243 -13.67 -5.67 -12.55
N TYR A 244 -13.75 -5.28 -13.83
CA TYR A 244 -14.55 -5.94 -14.88
C TYR A 244 -14.36 -7.47 -15.00
N ALA A 245 -13.11 -7.98 -14.91
CA ALA A 245 -12.86 -9.41 -15.08
C ALA A 245 -13.15 -10.21 -13.80
N ILE A 246 -12.95 -9.60 -12.63
CA ILE A 246 -13.42 -10.13 -11.34
C ILE A 246 -14.97 -10.19 -11.33
N ARG A 247 -15.63 -9.14 -11.84
CA ARG A 247 -17.08 -9.03 -11.97
C ARG A 247 -17.66 -10.11 -12.90
N ASP A 248 -17.16 -10.21 -14.14
CA ASP A 248 -17.60 -11.22 -15.11
C ASP A 248 -17.50 -12.64 -14.55
N LEU A 249 -16.40 -12.98 -13.88
CA LEU A 249 -16.23 -14.30 -13.26
C LEU A 249 -17.24 -14.54 -12.13
N TYR A 250 -17.39 -13.57 -11.22
CA TYR A 250 -18.30 -13.69 -10.07
C TYR A 250 -19.76 -13.78 -10.51
N GLU A 251 -20.19 -12.90 -11.41
CA GLU A 251 -21.57 -12.83 -11.91
C GLU A 251 -21.90 -14.04 -12.79
N ALA A 252 -20.98 -14.54 -13.62
CA ALA A 252 -21.20 -15.77 -14.39
C ALA A 252 -21.48 -16.97 -13.46
N ILE A 253 -20.67 -17.17 -12.42
CA ILE A 253 -20.84 -18.28 -11.46
C ILE A 253 -22.11 -18.09 -10.61
N ALA A 254 -22.41 -16.87 -10.15
CA ALA A 254 -23.65 -16.57 -9.42
C ALA A 254 -24.90 -16.85 -10.26
N ASN A 255 -24.86 -16.52 -11.54
CA ASN A 255 -25.92 -16.81 -12.52
C ASN A 255 -25.88 -18.25 -13.07
N LYS A 256 -25.07 -19.14 -12.48
CA LYS A 256 -24.91 -20.56 -12.86
C LYS A 256 -24.37 -20.80 -14.28
N GLN A 257 -23.80 -19.77 -14.91
CA GLN A 257 -23.06 -19.84 -16.17
C GLN A 257 -21.62 -20.30 -15.90
N TYR A 258 -21.48 -21.49 -15.32
CA TYR A 258 -20.20 -22.05 -14.85
C TYR A 258 -19.18 -22.14 -16.00
N PRO A 259 -18.06 -21.37 -15.95
CA PRO A 259 -17.06 -21.45 -17.00
C PRO A 259 -16.22 -22.72 -16.84
N CYS A 260 -15.89 -23.34 -17.97
CA CYS A 260 -15.08 -24.55 -18.03
C CYS A 260 -13.95 -24.47 -19.08
N TRP A 261 -12.98 -25.35 -18.89
CA TRP A 261 -11.82 -25.50 -19.76
C TRP A 261 -11.47 -26.98 -19.91
N THR A 262 -11.34 -27.44 -21.15
CA THR A 262 -10.82 -28.77 -21.45
C THR A 262 -9.29 -28.78 -21.40
N LEU A 263 -8.73 -29.69 -20.60
CA LEU A 263 -7.30 -29.92 -20.41
C LEU A 263 -6.77 -30.87 -21.49
N TYR A 264 -5.73 -30.40 -22.18
CA TYR A 264 -4.89 -31.19 -23.07
C TYR A 264 -3.45 -31.19 -22.59
N ILE A 265 -2.71 -32.25 -22.92
CA ILE A 265 -1.24 -32.29 -22.82
C ILE A 265 -0.60 -32.43 -24.20
N GLN A 266 0.60 -31.87 -24.37
CA GLN A 266 1.58 -32.36 -25.34
C GLN A 266 2.54 -33.31 -24.60
N VAL A 267 3.03 -34.35 -25.26
CA VAL A 267 3.95 -35.36 -24.70
C VAL A 267 5.18 -35.49 -25.59
N MET A 268 6.36 -35.59 -24.97
CA MET A 268 7.67 -35.77 -25.62
C MET A 268 8.51 -36.76 -24.79
N THR A 269 9.05 -37.81 -25.40
CA THR A 269 9.91 -38.78 -24.68
C THR A 269 11.33 -38.22 -24.46
N PRO A 270 12.14 -38.78 -23.54
CA PRO A 270 13.54 -38.37 -23.37
C PRO A 270 14.38 -38.48 -24.66
N GLU A 271 14.14 -39.51 -25.49
CA GLU A 271 14.84 -39.76 -26.74
C GLU A 271 14.40 -38.82 -27.88
N GLN A 272 13.21 -38.21 -27.76
CA GLN A 272 12.75 -37.12 -28.62
C GLN A 272 13.36 -35.79 -28.15
N ALA A 273 13.31 -35.51 -26.84
CA ALA A 273 13.88 -34.30 -26.24
C ALA A 273 15.39 -34.15 -26.52
N ALA A 274 16.14 -35.26 -26.47
CA ALA A 274 17.57 -35.31 -26.80
C ALA A 274 17.89 -35.12 -28.30
N LYS A 275 16.89 -35.13 -29.18
CA LYS A 275 17.02 -34.95 -30.64
C LYS A 275 16.35 -33.68 -31.16
N GLU A 276 15.65 -32.95 -30.28
CA GLU A 276 14.94 -31.73 -30.64
C GLU A 276 15.94 -30.58 -30.86
N THR A 277 15.77 -29.85 -31.97
CA THR A 277 16.73 -28.78 -32.36
C THR A 277 16.56 -27.51 -31.52
N THR A 278 15.36 -27.30 -31.00
CA THR A 278 15.02 -26.23 -30.06
C THR A 278 14.98 -26.83 -28.66
N ASN A 279 15.73 -26.27 -27.70
CA ASN A 279 15.71 -26.75 -26.31
C ASN A 279 14.26 -26.90 -25.80
N PRO A 280 13.77 -28.12 -25.51
CA PRO A 280 12.37 -28.34 -25.15
C PRO A 280 12.04 -27.79 -23.76
N PHE A 281 13.04 -27.40 -22.97
CA PHE A 281 12.94 -26.79 -21.65
C PHE A 281 13.10 -25.25 -21.67
N ASP A 282 13.18 -24.63 -22.85
CA ASP A 282 13.13 -23.17 -23.00
C ASP A 282 11.68 -22.67 -22.96
N VAL A 283 11.28 -22.03 -21.84
CA VAL A 283 9.94 -21.47 -21.65
C VAL A 283 9.60 -20.31 -22.61
N THR A 284 10.55 -19.78 -23.39
CA THR A 284 10.26 -18.82 -24.48
C THR A 284 9.78 -19.50 -25.78
N LYS A 285 9.75 -20.84 -25.82
CA LYS A 285 9.45 -21.65 -27.01
C LYS A 285 8.16 -22.46 -26.87
N ILE A 286 7.41 -22.54 -27.97
CA ILE A 286 6.30 -23.50 -28.11
C ILE A 286 6.82 -24.83 -28.68
N TRP A 287 6.13 -25.92 -28.34
CA TRP A 287 6.25 -27.20 -29.04
C TRP A 287 5.22 -27.24 -30.17
N SER A 288 5.63 -27.57 -31.40
CA SER A 288 4.72 -27.59 -32.54
C SER A 288 3.63 -28.64 -32.37
N HIS A 289 2.34 -28.25 -32.43
CA HIS A 289 1.21 -29.18 -32.42
C HIS A 289 1.25 -30.21 -33.58
N LYS A 290 2.04 -29.95 -34.65
CA LYS A 290 2.26 -30.90 -35.75
C LYS A 290 3.17 -32.07 -35.36
N SER A 291 4.18 -31.81 -34.53
CA SER A 291 5.14 -32.82 -34.07
C SER A 291 4.67 -33.49 -32.78
N TYR A 292 4.09 -32.70 -31.87
CA TYR A 292 3.62 -33.13 -30.56
C TYR A 292 2.14 -32.71 -30.43
N PRO A 293 1.19 -33.55 -30.89
CA PRO A 293 -0.23 -33.22 -30.90
C PRO A 293 -0.81 -33.09 -29.48
N LEU A 294 -1.99 -32.47 -29.39
CA LEU A 294 -2.74 -32.34 -28.14
C LEU A 294 -3.53 -33.62 -27.84
N ILE A 295 -3.28 -34.21 -26.67
CA ILE A 295 -4.00 -35.37 -26.11
C ILE A 295 -4.96 -34.84 -25.04
N GLU A 296 -6.25 -35.18 -25.12
CA GLU A 296 -7.24 -34.75 -24.11
C GLU A 296 -7.09 -35.55 -22.80
N VAL A 297 -7.40 -34.91 -21.67
CA VAL A 297 -7.26 -35.50 -20.32
C VAL A 297 -8.53 -35.34 -19.48
N GLY A 298 -9.12 -34.15 -19.44
CA GLY A 298 -10.22 -33.84 -18.54
C GLY A 298 -10.77 -32.44 -18.68
N ARG A 299 -11.73 -32.06 -17.83
CA ARG A 299 -12.37 -30.74 -17.82
C ARG A 299 -12.29 -30.09 -16.43
N LEU A 300 -11.80 -28.86 -16.41
CA LEU A 300 -11.90 -27.93 -15.27
C LEU A 300 -13.26 -27.23 -15.33
N VAL A 301 -13.99 -27.17 -14.20
CA VAL A 301 -15.29 -26.48 -14.07
C VAL A 301 -15.27 -25.62 -12.80
N LEU A 302 -15.67 -24.35 -12.90
CA LEU A 302 -15.78 -23.43 -11.76
C LEU A 302 -17.24 -23.16 -11.42
N ASN A 303 -17.66 -23.50 -10.20
CA ASN A 303 -19.06 -23.49 -9.79
C ASN A 303 -19.35 -22.86 -8.41
N ARG A 304 -18.33 -22.34 -7.71
CA ARG A 304 -18.50 -21.65 -6.42
C ARG A 304 -17.62 -20.40 -6.34
N ASN A 305 -18.25 -19.27 -6.03
CA ASN A 305 -17.55 -18.02 -5.68
C ASN A 305 -16.94 -18.07 -4.26
N PRO A 306 -15.89 -17.29 -3.98
CA PRO A 306 -15.45 -17.07 -2.62
C PRO A 306 -16.57 -16.44 -1.77
N THR A 307 -16.69 -16.91 -0.54
CA THR A 307 -17.52 -16.33 0.53
C THR A 307 -16.87 -15.09 1.14
N ASN A 308 -15.52 -15.03 1.13
CA ASN A 308 -14.76 -13.85 1.52
C ASN A 308 -13.49 -13.74 0.66
N TYR A 309 -13.34 -12.66 -0.12
CA TYR A 309 -12.19 -12.48 -1.02
C TYR A 309 -10.84 -12.54 -0.27
N PHE A 310 -10.73 -11.92 0.90
CA PHE A 310 -9.47 -11.86 1.62
C PHE A 310 -9.03 -13.24 2.15
N ALA A 311 -9.95 -13.98 2.78
CA ALA A 311 -9.66 -15.29 3.34
C ALA A 311 -9.48 -16.40 2.28
N GLU A 312 -10.21 -16.34 1.16
CA GLU A 312 -10.22 -17.41 0.15
C GLU A 312 -9.43 -17.10 -1.13
N ILE A 313 -9.18 -15.83 -1.49
CA ILE A 313 -8.46 -15.46 -2.72
C ILE A 313 -7.16 -14.70 -2.42
N GLU A 314 -7.17 -13.77 -1.46
CA GLU A 314 -5.96 -13.00 -1.16
C GLU A 314 -4.95 -13.81 -0.36
N GLN A 315 -5.38 -14.55 0.66
CA GLN A 315 -4.51 -15.47 1.40
C GLN A 315 -4.22 -16.80 0.66
N LEU A 316 -4.80 -17.02 -0.53
CA LEU A 316 -4.53 -18.23 -1.34
C LEU A 316 -3.09 -18.24 -1.86
N ALA A 317 -2.34 -19.25 -1.43
CA ALA A 317 -0.94 -19.49 -1.76
C ALA A 317 -0.79 -20.64 -2.75
N PHE A 318 -0.09 -20.38 -3.86
CA PHE A 318 0.31 -21.40 -4.82
C PHE A 318 1.84 -21.53 -4.80
N SER A 319 2.37 -22.71 -5.17
CA SER A 319 3.79 -22.88 -5.50
C SER A 319 4.00 -24.00 -6.52
N PRO A 320 4.74 -23.81 -7.63
CA PRO A 320 5.05 -24.90 -8.56
C PRO A 320 5.95 -26.00 -7.94
N SER A 321 6.49 -25.83 -6.72
CA SER A 321 7.12 -26.91 -5.95
C SER A 321 6.14 -27.73 -5.10
N HIS A 322 4.85 -27.39 -5.04
CA HIS A 322 3.80 -28.27 -4.53
C HIS A 322 3.39 -29.24 -5.64
N MET A 323 4.07 -30.39 -5.69
CA MET A 323 3.79 -31.49 -6.61
C MET A 323 3.31 -32.74 -5.85
N VAL A 324 2.75 -33.69 -6.59
CA VAL A 324 2.25 -34.98 -6.10
C VAL A 324 2.91 -36.13 -6.87
N PRO A 325 2.97 -37.37 -6.33
CA PRO A 325 3.60 -38.49 -7.01
C PRO A 325 3.15 -38.63 -8.46
N GLY A 326 4.09 -38.76 -9.39
CA GLY A 326 3.80 -38.83 -10.83
C GLY A 326 3.87 -37.50 -11.59
N VAL A 327 4.07 -36.36 -10.91
CA VAL A 327 4.39 -35.06 -11.52
C VAL A 327 5.67 -34.52 -10.91
N GLU A 328 6.63 -34.15 -11.76
CA GLU A 328 7.99 -33.73 -11.39
C GLU A 328 8.45 -32.48 -12.17
N PRO A 329 9.42 -31.70 -11.65
CA PRO A 329 9.99 -30.56 -12.37
C PRO A 329 10.96 -31.03 -13.46
N SER A 330 10.91 -30.40 -14.65
CA SER A 330 11.90 -30.63 -15.69
C SER A 330 13.18 -29.79 -15.48
N PRO A 331 14.25 -29.98 -16.28
CA PRO A 331 15.43 -29.11 -16.31
C PRO A 331 15.21 -27.66 -16.78
N ASP A 332 13.97 -27.21 -17.01
CA ASP A 332 13.61 -25.82 -17.36
C ASP A 332 14.15 -24.85 -16.28
N LYS A 333 15.17 -24.04 -16.63
CA LYS A 333 15.84 -23.14 -15.70
C LYS A 333 14.85 -22.21 -14.98
N MET A 334 13.86 -21.69 -15.70
CA MET A 334 12.87 -20.77 -15.15
C MET A 334 11.91 -21.51 -14.22
N LEU A 335 11.52 -22.75 -14.52
CA LEU A 335 10.78 -23.61 -13.58
C LEU A 335 11.58 -23.85 -12.30
N GLN A 336 12.85 -24.26 -12.41
CA GLN A 336 13.74 -24.54 -11.29
C GLN A 336 13.87 -23.34 -10.33
N GLY A 337 14.08 -22.12 -10.86
CA GLY A 337 14.11 -20.91 -10.05
C GLY A 337 12.77 -20.60 -9.34
N ARG A 338 11.63 -20.93 -9.96
CA ARG A 338 10.31 -20.76 -9.34
C ARG A 338 10.05 -21.73 -8.18
N LEU A 339 10.68 -22.91 -8.16
CA LEU A 339 10.50 -23.90 -7.08
C LEU A 339 10.89 -23.32 -5.70
N PHE A 340 11.93 -22.49 -5.66
CA PHE A 340 12.38 -21.76 -4.47
C PHE A 340 11.58 -20.48 -4.20
N SER A 341 11.38 -19.65 -5.24
CA SER A 341 10.85 -18.29 -5.08
C SER A 341 9.43 -18.25 -4.50
N TYR A 342 8.58 -19.24 -4.83
CA TYR A 342 7.18 -19.23 -4.44
C TYR A 342 6.97 -19.51 -2.94
N PRO A 343 7.51 -20.59 -2.33
CA PRO A 343 7.39 -20.81 -0.89
C PRO A 343 8.05 -19.69 -0.07
N ASP A 344 9.11 -19.08 -0.60
CA ASP A 344 9.81 -17.98 0.06
C ASP A 344 8.95 -16.71 0.16
N THR A 345 8.38 -16.24 -0.95
CA THR A 345 7.52 -15.04 -0.93
C THR A 345 6.26 -15.23 -0.06
N GLN A 346 5.72 -16.45 0.08
CA GLN A 346 4.62 -16.69 1.03
C GLN A 346 5.05 -16.57 2.50
N ARG A 347 6.29 -16.93 2.88
CA ARG A 347 6.78 -16.74 4.27
C ARG A 347 6.82 -15.26 4.65
N HIS A 348 7.21 -14.38 3.72
CA HIS A 348 7.14 -12.94 3.91
C HIS A 348 5.69 -12.42 3.94
N ARG A 349 4.86 -12.87 3.00
CA ARG A 349 3.51 -12.31 2.75
C ARG A 349 2.43 -12.79 3.73
N LEU A 350 2.54 -14.02 4.21
CA LEU A 350 1.52 -14.73 5.01
C LEU A 350 2.09 -15.35 6.31
N GLY A 351 3.38 -15.17 6.58
CA GLY A 351 4.08 -15.84 7.68
C GLY A 351 4.43 -17.29 7.38
N VAL A 352 5.25 -17.90 8.24
CA VAL A 352 5.80 -19.25 8.02
C VAL A 352 4.74 -20.35 8.02
N ASN A 353 3.62 -20.16 8.72
CA ASN A 353 2.51 -21.11 8.83
C ASN A 353 1.40 -20.92 7.77
N TYR A 354 1.69 -20.31 6.62
CA TYR A 354 0.69 -20.02 5.58
C TYR A 354 -0.11 -21.26 5.09
N ASN A 355 0.43 -22.47 5.23
CA ASN A 355 -0.27 -23.72 4.92
C ASN A 355 -1.35 -24.12 5.96
N GLN A 356 -1.37 -23.52 7.15
CA GLN A 356 -2.45 -23.69 8.14
C GLN A 356 -3.69 -22.84 7.80
N ILE A 357 -3.55 -21.82 6.95
CA ILE A 357 -4.67 -20.98 6.50
C ILE A 357 -5.69 -21.87 5.76
N PRO A 358 -7.01 -21.81 6.08
CA PRO A 358 -7.98 -22.81 5.64
C PRO A 358 -7.99 -23.13 4.14
N VAL A 359 -7.81 -22.13 3.27
CA VAL A 359 -7.82 -22.33 1.81
C VAL A 359 -6.54 -22.97 1.26
N ASN A 360 -5.45 -22.96 2.03
CA ASN A 360 -4.15 -23.53 1.65
C ASN A 360 -3.96 -24.98 2.13
N ARG A 361 -4.75 -25.41 3.13
CA ARG A 361 -4.66 -26.75 3.72
C ARG A 361 -4.95 -27.86 2.68
N PRO A 362 -4.24 -28.99 2.71
CA PRO A 362 -4.62 -30.19 1.96
C PRO A 362 -5.80 -30.92 2.63
N LEU A 363 -6.41 -31.88 1.91
CA LEU A 363 -7.59 -32.64 2.38
C LEU A 363 -7.34 -33.50 3.63
N LYS A 364 -6.07 -33.76 3.97
CA LYS A 364 -5.62 -34.56 5.13
C LYS A 364 -4.59 -33.74 5.88
N GLU A 365 -4.66 -33.70 7.21
CA GLU A 365 -3.73 -32.88 8.00
C GLU A 365 -2.27 -33.38 7.81
N PRO A 366 -1.31 -32.50 7.44
CA PRO A 366 0.06 -32.91 7.18
C PRO A 366 0.72 -33.59 8.40
N GLN A 367 1.29 -34.78 8.19
CA GLN A 367 2.03 -35.50 9.22
C GLN A 367 3.52 -35.20 9.05
N THR A 368 4.06 -34.27 9.84
CA THR A 368 5.44 -33.76 9.67
C THR A 368 6.19 -33.64 11.00
N TYR A 369 7.50 -33.39 10.90
CA TYR A 369 8.36 -33.06 12.04
C TYR A 369 8.55 -31.55 12.24
N GLN A 370 7.94 -30.70 11.41
CA GLN A 370 7.98 -29.24 11.56
C GLN A 370 7.13 -28.78 12.74
N ARG A 371 7.57 -27.74 13.46
CA ARG A 371 6.87 -27.18 14.62
C ARG A 371 6.96 -25.65 14.67
N ASP A 372 6.02 -25.04 15.38
CA ASP A 372 6.04 -23.67 15.88
C ASP A 372 6.05 -22.59 14.78
N GLY A 373 6.70 -21.46 15.02
CA GLY A 373 6.68 -20.29 14.14
C GLY A 373 5.44 -19.40 14.31
N PHE A 374 5.49 -18.23 13.66
CA PHE A 374 4.43 -17.21 13.76
C PHE A 374 3.07 -17.78 13.33
N MET A 375 2.02 -17.48 14.12
CA MET A 375 0.64 -17.93 13.91
C MET A 375 0.45 -19.46 13.74
N ALA A 376 1.20 -20.27 14.50
CA ALA A 376 0.88 -21.68 14.68
C ALA A 376 -0.42 -21.83 15.51
N ILE A 377 -1.51 -22.28 14.89
CA ILE A 377 -2.85 -22.32 15.51
C ILE A 377 -3.55 -23.68 15.44
N ASN A 378 -3.09 -24.61 14.59
CA ASN A 378 -3.70 -25.94 14.40
C ASN A 378 -3.39 -26.95 15.52
N GLY A 379 -2.89 -26.52 16.68
CA GLY A 379 -2.41 -27.41 17.75
C GLY A 379 -1.06 -28.08 17.48
N ASN A 380 -0.43 -27.82 16.33
CA ASN A 380 0.97 -28.15 16.03
C ASN A 380 1.35 -29.64 16.22
N MET A 381 0.43 -30.55 15.87
CA MET A 381 0.54 -32.00 16.09
C MET A 381 0.71 -32.44 17.57
N HIS A 382 0.40 -31.57 18.54
CA HIS A 382 0.41 -31.85 19.97
C HIS A 382 1.72 -32.52 20.44
N GLY A 383 1.64 -33.60 21.22
CA GLY A 383 2.78 -34.34 21.76
C GLY A 383 3.45 -35.33 20.80
N VAL A 384 3.15 -35.32 19.50
CA VAL A 384 3.85 -36.19 18.52
C VAL A 384 5.32 -35.75 18.42
N PRO A 385 6.30 -36.68 18.44
CA PRO A 385 7.72 -36.34 18.33
C PRO A 385 8.03 -35.44 17.12
N ASN A 386 8.93 -34.49 17.34
CA ASN A 386 9.38 -33.47 16.38
C ASN A 386 10.75 -33.79 15.74
N TYR A 387 11.21 -35.05 15.83
CA TYR A 387 12.49 -35.51 15.28
C TYR A 387 12.37 -36.92 14.65
N PHE A 388 13.25 -37.21 13.70
CA PHE A 388 13.35 -38.50 13.02
C PHE A 388 14.82 -38.94 12.91
N PRO A 389 15.16 -40.24 13.08
CA PRO A 389 14.27 -41.32 13.52
C PRO A 389 13.88 -41.18 15.01
N ASN A 390 12.77 -41.80 15.42
CA ASN A 390 12.33 -41.85 16.82
C ASN A 390 11.74 -43.22 17.17
N SER A 391 11.77 -43.57 18.46
CA SER A 391 11.17 -44.78 19.04
C SER A 391 9.80 -44.51 19.67
N LYS A 392 9.11 -43.44 19.22
CA LYS A 392 7.94 -42.86 19.89
C LYS A 392 6.74 -42.71 18.93
N ASN A 393 6.64 -43.61 17.95
CA ASN A 393 5.55 -43.70 16.97
C ASN A 393 5.30 -42.42 16.16
N GLY A 394 6.33 -41.62 15.89
CA GLY A 394 6.24 -40.56 14.88
C GLY A 394 6.03 -41.10 13.46
N PRO A 395 5.54 -40.27 12.52
CA PRO A 395 5.20 -40.71 11.16
C PRO A 395 6.42 -41.27 10.40
N PRO A 396 6.33 -42.49 9.83
CA PRO A 396 7.40 -43.08 9.03
C PRO A 396 7.33 -42.64 7.55
N GLU A 397 8.43 -42.85 6.83
CA GLU A 397 8.51 -42.62 5.39
C GLU A 397 7.66 -43.64 4.60
N ASN A 398 7.09 -43.21 3.47
CA ASN A 398 6.33 -44.09 2.58
C ASN A 398 7.27 -44.91 1.68
N LYS A 399 7.61 -46.13 2.11
CA LYS A 399 8.51 -47.07 1.41
C LYS A 399 8.06 -47.50 0.00
N ALA A 400 6.81 -47.23 -0.39
CA ALA A 400 6.33 -47.47 -1.76
C ALA A 400 6.66 -46.32 -2.71
N GLN A 401 6.94 -45.12 -2.19
CA GLN A 401 7.45 -43.99 -2.97
C GLN A 401 8.97 -44.13 -3.14
N ARG A 402 9.45 -43.68 -4.30
CA ARG A 402 10.89 -43.53 -4.59
C ARG A 402 11.09 -42.20 -5.30
N TYR A 403 12.21 -41.53 -5.02
CA TYR A 403 12.66 -40.44 -5.86
C TYR A 403 13.04 -41.01 -7.23
N HIS A 404 12.58 -40.41 -8.33
CA HIS A 404 12.95 -40.84 -9.66
C HIS A 404 14.45 -40.59 -9.90
N ALA A 405 15.18 -41.67 -10.20
CA ALA A 405 16.61 -41.63 -10.43
C ALA A 405 16.90 -41.26 -11.90
N TYR A 406 17.20 -39.99 -12.15
CA TYR A 406 17.67 -39.54 -13.46
C TYR A 406 19.17 -39.79 -13.63
N SER A 407 19.58 -40.09 -14.87
CA SER A 407 20.98 -40.07 -15.33
C SER A 407 21.13 -38.96 -16.36
N GLY A 408 22.27 -38.26 -16.39
CA GLY A 408 22.52 -37.21 -17.36
C GLY A 408 24.01 -36.84 -17.41
N ASP A 409 24.48 -36.46 -18.60
CA ASP A 409 25.91 -36.26 -18.92
C ASP A 409 26.49 -34.93 -18.38
N HIS A 410 26.06 -34.51 -17.19
CA HIS A 410 26.41 -33.24 -16.56
C HIS A 410 27.79 -33.29 -15.86
N ALA A 411 28.80 -33.76 -16.58
CA ALA A 411 30.19 -33.83 -16.11
C ALA A 411 30.84 -32.44 -15.92
N VAL A 412 30.20 -31.38 -16.43
CA VAL A 412 30.60 -29.97 -16.27
C VAL A 412 29.39 -29.15 -15.87
N VAL A 413 29.57 -28.22 -14.93
CA VAL A 413 28.55 -27.26 -14.47
C VAL A 413 29.12 -25.85 -14.59
N ASP A 414 28.50 -25.02 -15.44
CA ASP A 414 28.94 -23.65 -15.72
C ASP A 414 27.74 -22.74 -16.09
N LYS A 415 27.98 -21.43 -16.20
CA LYS A 415 27.00 -20.40 -16.58
C LYS A 415 26.77 -20.37 -18.10
N TYR A 416 26.17 -21.43 -18.63
CA TYR A 416 25.78 -21.53 -20.03
C TYR A 416 24.84 -20.38 -20.45
N SER A 417 25.41 -19.45 -21.23
CA SER A 417 24.76 -18.25 -21.75
C SER A 417 23.95 -18.56 -22.99
N THR A 418 22.67 -18.20 -22.96
CA THR A 418 21.69 -18.43 -24.04
C THR A 418 21.46 -17.18 -24.90
N ARG A 419 22.51 -16.36 -25.07
CA ARG A 419 22.48 -15.06 -25.77
C ARG A 419 22.22 -15.23 -27.26
N ASP A 420 22.88 -16.21 -27.86
CA ASP A 420 23.00 -16.38 -29.31
C ASP A 420 22.08 -17.51 -29.84
N ASP A 421 21.27 -18.11 -28.96
CA ASP A 421 20.12 -18.97 -29.26
C ASP A 421 19.16 -18.30 -30.26
N ASP A 422 18.37 -19.10 -30.98
CA ASP A 422 17.28 -18.54 -31.80
C ASP A 422 16.22 -17.85 -30.92
N ASN A 423 16.00 -16.57 -31.23
CA ASN A 423 15.01 -15.69 -30.61
C ASN A 423 14.02 -15.13 -31.64
N PHE A 424 14.11 -15.53 -32.91
CA PHE A 424 13.48 -14.85 -34.04
C PHE A 424 12.55 -15.75 -34.87
N SER A 425 12.89 -17.03 -35.11
CA SER A 425 12.15 -17.85 -36.09
C SER A 425 10.69 -18.11 -35.68
N GLN A 426 10.44 -18.61 -34.46
CA GLN A 426 9.08 -18.82 -33.96
C GLN A 426 8.26 -17.52 -33.91
N VAL A 427 8.89 -16.36 -33.71
CA VAL A 427 8.22 -15.04 -33.72
C VAL A 427 7.81 -14.64 -35.14
N GLY A 428 8.67 -14.92 -36.13
CA GLY A 428 8.36 -14.76 -37.54
C GLY A 428 7.26 -15.72 -38.00
N GLU A 429 7.26 -16.97 -37.54
CA GLU A 429 6.18 -17.93 -37.79
C GLU A 429 4.86 -17.50 -37.16
N PHE A 430 4.88 -17.00 -35.92
CA PHE A 430 3.69 -16.40 -35.28
C PHE A 430 3.14 -15.25 -36.14
N TYR A 431 3.99 -14.32 -36.55
CA TYR A 431 3.60 -13.18 -37.39
C TYR A 431 3.06 -13.60 -38.76
N ARG A 432 3.72 -14.53 -39.45
CA ARG A 432 3.36 -14.96 -40.82
C ARG A 432 2.21 -15.98 -40.88
N ASN A 433 2.11 -16.87 -39.91
CA ASN A 433 1.26 -18.08 -39.98
C ASN A 433 0.14 -18.11 -38.94
N THR A 434 0.25 -17.36 -37.83
CA THR A 434 -0.79 -17.33 -36.77
C THR A 434 -1.68 -16.08 -36.84
N LEU A 435 -1.15 -14.95 -37.30
CA LEU A 435 -1.90 -13.69 -37.39
C LEU A 435 -2.41 -13.43 -38.80
N ASP A 436 -3.69 -13.07 -38.95
CA ASP A 436 -4.22 -12.47 -40.17
C ASP A 436 -3.70 -11.02 -40.36
N LEU A 437 -3.99 -10.41 -41.51
CA LEU A 437 -3.51 -9.05 -41.84
C LEU A 437 -4.02 -7.99 -40.84
N ALA A 438 -5.27 -8.06 -40.39
CA ALA A 438 -5.82 -7.11 -39.44
C ALA A 438 -5.22 -7.28 -38.03
N ALA A 439 -4.90 -8.51 -37.64
CA ALA A 439 -4.19 -8.80 -36.40
C ALA A 439 -2.71 -8.34 -36.43
N ARG A 440 -2.04 -8.41 -37.58
CA ARG A 440 -0.70 -7.82 -37.79
C ARG A 440 -0.73 -6.30 -37.72
N GLU A 441 -1.75 -5.66 -38.29
CA GLU A 441 -1.96 -4.22 -38.15
C GLU A 441 -2.16 -3.83 -36.68
N ARG A 442 -3.12 -4.45 -35.97
CA ARG A 442 -3.35 -4.18 -34.54
C ARG A 442 -2.08 -4.41 -33.70
N LEU A 443 -1.34 -5.50 -33.92
CA LEU A 443 -0.07 -5.77 -33.24
C LEU A 443 0.94 -4.62 -33.42
N THR A 444 1.08 -4.12 -34.65
CA THR A 444 2.03 -3.04 -34.96
C THR A 444 1.54 -1.67 -34.50
N ASP A 445 0.23 -1.41 -34.44
CA ASP A 445 -0.36 -0.23 -33.78
C ASP A 445 -0.07 -0.25 -32.28
N ASN A 446 -0.38 -1.37 -31.61
CA ASN A 446 -0.17 -1.54 -30.17
C ASN A 446 1.31 -1.40 -29.78
N ILE A 447 2.23 -1.96 -30.57
CA ILE A 447 3.69 -1.81 -30.37
C ILE A 447 4.11 -0.35 -30.55
N SER A 448 3.76 0.26 -31.67
CA SER A 448 4.24 1.61 -32.00
C SER A 448 3.70 2.70 -31.05
N GLY A 449 2.47 2.56 -30.56
CA GLY A 449 1.86 3.49 -29.59
C GLY A 449 2.55 3.56 -28.22
N SER A 450 3.29 2.51 -27.83
CA SER A 450 4.12 2.47 -26.62
C SER A 450 5.61 2.71 -26.94
N LEU A 451 6.15 2.07 -28.00
CA LEU A 451 7.55 2.22 -28.41
C LEU A 451 7.93 3.67 -28.77
N VAL A 452 7.00 4.47 -29.30
CA VAL A 452 7.23 5.90 -29.60
C VAL A 452 7.55 6.77 -28.38
N ASN A 453 7.31 6.25 -27.16
CA ASN A 453 7.60 6.94 -25.90
C ASN A 453 9.03 6.65 -25.39
N ALA A 454 9.68 5.60 -25.90
CA ALA A 454 11.07 5.28 -25.58
C ALA A 454 12.05 6.19 -26.35
N SER A 455 13.30 6.22 -25.92
CA SER A 455 14.40 6.97 -26.54
C SER A 455 14.76 6.42 -27.93
N GLN A 456 15.27 7.29 -28.81
CA GLN A 456 15.61 6.89 -30.19
C GLN A 456 16.57 5.69 -30.31
N PRO A 457 17.61 5.52 -29.45
CA PRO A 457 18.48 4.34 -29.47
C PRO A 457 17.78 3.04 -29.02
N VAL A 458 16.72 3.15 -28.21
CA VAL A 458 15.86 2.01 -27.84
C VAL A 458 14.92 1.68 -29.00
N GLN A 459 14.26 2.69 -29.59
CA GLN A 459 13.39 2.54 -30.76
C GLN A 459 14.09 1.82 -31.91
N ALA A 460 15.28 2.29 -32.31
CA ALA A 460 16.05 1.70 -33.41
C ALA A 460 16.42 0.23 -33.14
N ARG A 461 16.76 -0.10 -31.89
CA ARG A 461 17.19 -1.44 -31.46
C ARG A 461 16.01 -2.42 -31.42
N ALA A 462 14.84 -1.98 -30.93
CA ALA A 462 13.60 -2.75 -30.98
C ALA A 462 13.15 -3.02 -32.43
N ILE A 463 13.16 -1.99 -33.29
CA ILE A 463 12.84 -2.11 -34.73
C ILE A 463 13.80 -3.10 -35.42
N ALA A 464 15.10 -3.02 -35.16
CA ALA A 464 16.08 -3.97 -35.71
C ALA A 464 15.82 -5.42 -35.28
N ASN A 465 15.32 -5.65 -34.06
CA ASN A 465 14.92 -6.98 -33.60
C ASN A 465 13.65 -7.48 -34.32
N PHE A 466 12.62 -6.64 -34.50
CA PHE A 466 11.42 -7.03 -35.26
C PHE A 466 11.73 -7.33 -36.74
N THR A 467 12.67 -6.59 -37.37
CA THR A 467 13.14 -6.86 -38.74
C THR A 467 13.79 -8.24 -38.89
N LYS A 468 14.44 -8.77 -37.83
CA LYS A 468 15.02 -10.13 -37.83
C LYS A 468 13.94 -11.22 -37.75
N CYS A 469 12.81 -10.96 -37.09
CA CYS A 469 11.65 -11.88 -37.11
C CYS A 469 10.99 -11.91 -38.50
N ASP A 470 10.77 -10.71 -39.06
CA ASP A 470 10.19 -10.53 -40.40
C ASP A 470 10.45 -9.11 -40.96
N PRO A 471 10.97 -8.95 -42.20
CA PRO A 471 11.23 -7.63 -42.80
C PRO A 471 9.99 -6.76 -43.05
N HIS A 472 8.78 -7.33 -43.09
CA HIS A 472 7.53 -6.57 -43.11
C HIS A 472 7.17 -6.08 -41.69
N TYR A 473 7.35 -6.91 -40.66
CA TYR A 473 7.05 -6.58 -39.27
C TYR A 473 7.87 -5.37 -38.78
N GLY A 474 9.19 -5.41 -38.92
CA GLY A 474 10.06 -4.32 -38.47
C GLY A 474 9.79 -3.00 -39.21
N ARG A 475 9.59 -3.05 -40.54
CA ARG A 475 9.22 -1.89 -41.36
C ARG A 475 7.89 -1.28 -40.91
N ARG A 476 6.87 -2.10 -40.68
CA ARG A 476 5.53 -1.64 -40.30
C ARG A 476 5.52 -0.99 -38.91
N VAL A 477 6.33 -1.48 -37.97
CA VAL A 477 6.56 -0.80 -36.69
C VAL A 477 7.26 0.55 -36.90
N GLN A 478 8.32 0.60 -37.71
CA GLN A 478 9.08 1.83 -38.00
C GLN A 478 8.20 2.94 -38.61
N GLU A 479 7.39 2.61 -39.62
CA GLU A 479 6.44 3.52 -40.26
C GLU A 479 5.47 4.14 -39.24
N LYS A 480 4.88 3.30 -38.37
CA LYS A 480 3.88 3.74 -37.39
C LYS A 480 4.50 4.58 -36.27
N VAL A 481 5.69 4.20 -35.75
CA VAL A 481 6.43 5.01 -34.76
C VAL A 481 6.73 6.40 -35.31
N ALA A 482 7.22 6.49 -36.56
CA ALA A 482 7.49 7.78 -37.21
C ALA A 482 6.22 8.62 -37.41
N ALA A 483 5.11 8.00 -37.82
CA ALA A 483 3.83 8.69 -37.98
C ALA A 483 3.28 9.24 -36.65
N ILE A 484 3.34 8.46 -35.56
CA ILE A 484 2.86 8.89 -34.24
C ILE A 484 3.76 9.99 -33.67
N ALA A 485 5.08 9.92 -33.86
CA ALA A 485 6.01 10.98 -33.44
C ALA A 485 5.66 12.33 -34.12
N LEU A 486 5.38 12.32 -35.42
CA LEU A 486 4.96 13.51 -36.16
C LEU A 486 3.58 14.04 -35.71
N GLN A 487 2.65 13.15 -35.34
CA GLN A 487 1.36 13.55 -34.75
C GLN A 487 1.54 14.21 -33.38
N LYS A 488 2.37 13.65 -32.50
CA LYS A 488 2.64 14.20 -31.16
C LYS A 488 3.22 15.62 -31.23
N GLN A 489 4.17 15.87 -32.14
CA GLN A 489 4.72 17.22 -32.35
C GLN A 489 3.64 18.25 -32.73
N ARG A 490 2.66 17.84 -33.56
CA ARG A 490 1.54 18.69 -34.01
C ARG A 490 0.44 18.90 -32.96
N ALA A 491 0.30 17.98 -32.00
CA ALA A 491 -0.76 18.02 -30.98
C ALA A 491 -0.48 19.01 -29.81
N THR A 492 0.64 19.75 -29.86
CA THR A 492 1.19 20.51 -28.73
C THR A 492 0.48 21.84 -28.43
N THR A 493 -0.87 21.85 -28.34
CA THR A 493 -1.61 22.95 -27.68
C THR A 493 -3.05 22.55 -27.29
N MET A 494 -3.21 22.02 -26.07
CA MET A 494 -4.47 22.14 -25.34
C MET A 494 -4.23 22.93 -24.06
N SER A 495 -4.87 24.08 -23.92
CA SER A 495 -4.82 24.87 -22.69
C SER A 495 -5.66 24.20 -21.60
N LEU A 496 -5.06 23.92 -20.45
CA LEU A 496 -5.82 23.56 -19.25
C LEU A 496 -6.71 24.73 -18.81
N PRO A 497 -7.87 24.49 -18.18
CA PRO A 497 -8.67 25.54 -17.57
C PRO A 497 -7.85 26.37 -16.59
N ALA A 498 -8.08 27.69 -16.56
CA ALA A 498 -7.40 28.57 -15.62
C ALA A 498 -7.69 28.14 -14.17
N PRO A 499 -6.68 28.06 -13.27
CA PRO A 499 -6.91 27.72 -11.87
C PRO A 499 -7.92 28.64 -11.19
N ALA A 500 -8.67 28.09 -10.23
CA ALA A 500 -9.57 28.88 -9.39
C ALA A 500 -8.80 29.98 -8.64
N LYS A 501 -9.44 31.14 -8.44
CA LYS A 501 -8.84 32.26 -7.71
C LYS A 501 -8.48 31.82 -6.28
N LEU A 502 -7.27 32.17 -5.83
CA LEU A 502 -6.80 31.88 -4.48
C LEU A 502 -7.75 32.51 -3.44
N ASN A 503 -8.14 31.72 -2.43
CA ASN A 503 -8.90 32.17 -1.28
C ASN A 503 -8.14 31.84 0.03
N PRO A 504 -7.77 32.83 0.87
CA PRO A 504 -7.74 34.26 0.53
C PRO A 504 -6.82 34.55 -0.65
N VAL A 505 -6.98 35.72 -1.27
CA VAL A 505 -6.08 36.18 -2.35
C VAL A 505 -4.68 36.38 -1.76
N ARG A 506 -3.69 35.70 -2.33
CA ARG A 506 -2.28 35.78 -1.93
C ARG A 506 -1.43 36.28 -3.10
N LYS A 507 -0.36 37.01 -2.81
CA LYS A 507 0.69 37.30 -3.81
C LYS A 507 1.34 35.98 -4.26
N PRO A 508 1.75 35.83 -5.54
CA PRO A 508 2.54 34.69 -5.97
C PRO A 508 3.81 34.56 -5.13
N PHE A 509 4.08 33.37 -4.62
CA PHE A 509 5.35 33.02 -4.00
C PHE A 509 6.24 32.40 -5.08
N VAL A 510 7.49 32.88 -5.19
CA VAL A 510 8.49 32.32 -6.09
C VAL A 510 9.37 31.38 -5.25
N PRO A 511 9.28 30.05 -5.42
CA PRO A 511 10.20 29.15 -4.74
C PRO A 511 11.61 29.31 -5.31
N VAL A 512 12.59 29.37 -4.42
CA VAL A 512 14.01 29.17 -4.80
C VAL A 512 14.31 27.66 -4.87
N PRO A 513 15.31 27.23 -5.66
CA PRO A 513 15.82 25.87 -5.58
C PRO A 513 16.29 25.53 -4.15
N PRO A 514 16.24 24.25 -3.72
CA PRO A 514 16.79 23.85 -2.43
C PRO A 514 18.31 24.07 -2.40
N SER A 515 18.80 24.59 -1.28
CA SER A 515 20.22 24.71 -0.95
C SER A 515 20.65 23.64 0.06
N ASP A 516 21.97 23.42 0.18
CA ASP A 516 22.56 22.31 0.95
C ASP A 516 22.32 22.37 2.48
N ASP A 517 21.78 23.48 2.97
CA ASP A 517 21.35 23.70 4.35
C ASP A 517 19.90 23.28 4.62
N VAL A 518 19.05 23.22 3.59
CA VAL A 518 17.63 22.81 3.69
C VAL A 518 17.35 21.40 3.14
N ALA A 519 18.30 20.79 2.44
CA ALA A 519 18.24 19.38 2.08
C ALA A 519 18.39 18.49 3.34
N PRO A 520 17.51 17.49 3.58
CA PRO A 520 17.74 16.51 4.63
C PRO A 520 19.04 15.76 4.36
N ARG A 521 19.99 15.81 5.31
CA ARG A 521 21.31 15.15 5.17
C ARG A 521 21.20 13.63 5.29
N PHE A 522 20.72 12.99 4.23
CA PHE A 522 21.00 11.57 3.99
C PHE A 522 22.52 11.41 3.90
N CYS A 523 23.08 10.55 4.76
CA CYS A 523 24.52 10.49 4.95
C CYS A 523 25.21 9.86 3.73
N GLU A 524 25.79 10.69 2.86
CA GLU A 524 26.70 10.23 1.82
C GLU A 524 27.97 9.66 2.47
N SER A 525 27.99 8.35 2.72
CA SER A 525 29.15 7.62 3.22
C SER A 525 30.20 7.42 2.12
N ALA A 526 30.71 8.54 1.60
CA ALA A 526 31.66 8.63 0.50
C ALA A 526 32.92 9.45 0.84
N ALA A 527 33.24 9.56 2.14
CA ALA A 527 34.56 10.03 2.57
C ALA A 527 35.60 8.90 2.38
N PRO A 528 36.69 9.11 1.61
CA PRO A 528 37.77 8.13 1.53
C PRO A 528 38.48 8.03 2.88
N ALA A 529 38.88 6.81 3.27
CA ALA A 529 39.48 6.55 4.57
C ALA A 529 40.88 7.17 4.70
N THR A 530 40.98 8.34 5.34
CA THR A 530 42.25 8.98 5.70
C THR A 530 42.42 9.01 7.23
N SER A 531 43.50 8.38 7.70
CA SER A 531 44.05 8.44 9.08
C SER A 531 43.04 8.31 10.24
N MET A 532 42.89 7.08 10.75
CA MET A 532 42.46 6.86 12.13
C MET A 532 43.45 7.52 13.12
N PRO A 533 42.99 8.33 14.08
CA PRO A 533 43.74 8.61 15.30
C PRO A 533 43.63 7.41 16.27
N GLU A 534 44.67 7.14 17.06
CA GLU A 534 44.66 6.06 18.04
C GLU A 534 43.67 6.30 19.22
N PRO A 535 43.15 5.22 19.84
CA PRO A 535 42.14 5.31 20.89
C PRO A 535 42.72 5.80 22.23
N THR A 536 42.52 7.08 22.55
CA THR A 536 42.84 7.61 23.89
C THR A 536 41.74 7.28 24.91
N HIS A 537 41.94 6.20 25.67
CA HIS A 537 41.08 5.84 26.79
C HIS A 537 41.07 6.94 27.89
N ARG A 538 39.93 7.64 28.05
CA ARG A 538 39.53 8.23 29.34
C ARG A 538 38.06 7.98 29.64
N ARG A 539 37.80 7.36 30.79
CA ARG A 539 36.48 7.37 31.44
C ARG A 539 36.27 8.72 32.14
N THR A 540 35.08 9.30 32.02
CA THR A 540 34.41 9.99 33.13
C THR A 540 32.94 10.24 32.76
N THR A 541 32.04 9.48 33.36
CA THR A 541 30.59 9.73 33.33
C THR A 541 30.13 10.11 34.73
N SER A 542 29.77 11.37 34.93
CA SER A 542 29.12 11.84 36.16
C SER A 542 28.33 13.13 35.90
N GLU A 543 27.06 13.12 36.32
CA GLU A 543 26.29 14.30 36.74
C GLU A 543 26.12 15.45 35.73
N LEU A 544 25.50 15.16 34.58
CA LEU A 544 24.57 16.14 33.97
C LEU A 544 23.32 16.20 34.85
N ASP A 545 23.12 17.32 35.57
CA ASP A 545 22.10 17.43 36.62
C ASP A 545 20.66 17.29 36.10
N MET A 546 20.07 16.12 36.38
CA MET A 546 18.67 15.80 36.12
C MET A 546 17.69 16.76 36.81
N ARG A 547 18.05 17.40 37.94
CA ARG A 547 17.19 18.40 38.59
C ARG A 547 17.12 19.68 37.77
N SER A 548 18.23 20.12 37.17
CA SER A 548 18.27 21.27 36.26
C SER A 548 17.50 20.99 34.97
N MET A 549 17.69 19.84 34.33
CA MET A 549 16.89 19.48 33.14
C MET A 549 15.40 19.37 33.46
N ARG A 550 15.01 18.78 34.60
CA ARG A 550 13.59 18.69 35.00
C ARG A 550 13.01 20.07 35.28
N ARG A 551 13.72 20.95 36.01
CA ARG A 551 13.31 22.36 36.22
C ARG A 551 13.15 23.13 34.91
N ILE A 552 14.04 22.93 33.94
CA ILE A 552 13.93 23.57 32.62
C ILE A 552 12.71 23.04 31.85
N SER A 553 12.47 21.71 31.88
CA SER A 553 11.29 21.09 31.27
C SER A 553 9.99 21.57 31.92
N ASP A 554 9.91 21.56 33.25
CA ASP A 554 8.76 22.04 34.02
C ASP A 554 8.52 23.54 33.78
N ALA A 555 9.58 24.36 33.70
CA ALA A 555 9.47 25.78 33.39
C ALA A 555 8.99 26.04 31.96
N LEU A 556 9.48 25.29 30.96
CA LEU A 556 9.04 25.35 29.58
C LEU A 556 7.58 24.89 29.43
N LEU A 557 7.19 23.80 30.08
CA LEU A 557 5.83 23.28 30.07
C LEU A 557 4.85 24.25 30.78
N LEU A 558 5.27 24.86 31.89
CA LEU A 558 4.50 25.88 32.58
C LEU A 558 4.42 27.19 31.77
N ALA A 559 5.47 27.56 31.05
CA ALA A 559 5.46 28.70 30.14
C ALA A 559 4.54 28.46 28.93
N GLN A 560 4.63 27.30 28.28
CA GLN A 560 3.74 26.90 27.19
C GLN A 560 2.27 26.84 27.64
N ASN A 561 1.97 26.22 28.79
CA ASN A 561 0.61 26.16 29.31
C ASN A 561 0.07 27.56 29.72
N ARG A 562 0.92 28.45 30.24
CA ARG A 562 0.53 29.85 30.53
C ARG A 562 0.36 30.69 29.27
N ALA A 563 1.19 30.49 28.25
CA ALA A 563 1.02 31.11 26.94
C ALA A 563 -0.28 30.63 26.28
N ARG A 564 -0.56 29.32 26.29
CA ARG A 564 -1.81 28.74 25.76
C ARG A 564 -3.04 29.28 26.49
N LEU A 565 -3.02 29.32 27.83
CA LEU A 565 -4.08 29.95 28.63
C LEU A 565 -4.24 31.46 28.39
N ALA A 566 -3.16 32.17 28.01
CA ALA A 566 -3.26 33.58 27.61
C ALA A 566 -3.89 33.72 26.22
N THR A 567 -3.48 32.90 25.24
CA THR A 567 -4.06 32.83 23.89
C THR A 567 -5.53 32.42 23.93
N ASP A 568 -5.90 31.39 24.69
CA ASP A 568 -7.30 30.94 24.81
C ASP A 568 -8.19 32.02 25.44
N ARG A 569 -7.68 32.78 26.43
CA ARG A 569 -8.38 33.94 27.01
C ARG A 569 -8.45 35.13 26.03
N ALA A 570 -7.41 35.36 25.23
CA ALA A 570 -7.42 36.38 24.18
C ALA A 570 -8.46 36.04 23.10
N ASN A 571 -8.44 34.82 22.58
CA ASN A 571 -9.40 34.30 21.61
C ASN A 571 -10.84 34.34 22.14
N HIS A 572 -11.06 33.99 23.41
CA HIS A 572 -12.38 34.10 24.04
C HIS A 572 -12.84 35.57 24.18
N SER A 573 -11.92 36.48 24.53
CA SER A 573 -12.20 37.92 24.59
C SER A 573 -12.50 38.51 23.20
N GLU A 574 -11.78 38.08 22.16
CA GLU A 574 -12.04 38.46 20.77
C GLU A 574 -13.39 37.92 20.28
N HIS A 575 -13.73 36.67 20.60
CA HIS A 575 -15.03 36.10 20.23
C HIS A 575 -16.20 36.82 20.92
N LEU A 576 -16.04 37.23 22.18
CA LEU A 576 -16.99 38.10 22.87
C LEU A 576 -17.07 39.50 22.24
N LEU A 577 -15.93 40.07 21.81
CA LEU A 577 -15.90 41.35 21.10
C LEU A 577 -16.64 41.28 19.75
N GLN A 578 -16.42 40.20 18.99
CA GLN A 578 -17.11 39.92 17.73
C GLN A 578 -18.62 39.75 17.93
N LEU A 579 -19.05 39.08 19.01
CA LEU A 579 -20.48 38.96 19.36
C LEU A 579 -21.13 40.32 19.67
N VAL A 580 -20.44 41.20 20.42
CA VAL A 580 -20.93 42.56 20.69
C VAL A 580 -20.97 43.41 19.42
N LEU A 581 -19.93 43.35 18.57
CA LEU A 581 -19.89 44.05 17.28
C LEU A 581 -20.95 43.52 16.30
N ALA A 582 -21.27 42.22 16.32
CA ALA A 582 -22.35 41.64 15.53
C ALA A 582 -23.72 42.15 15.99
N GLN A 583 -23.97 42.21 17.30
CA GLN A 583 -25.22 42.77 17.85
C GLN A 583 -25.41 44.25 17.47
N VAL A 584 -24.35 45.06 17.52
CA VAL A 584 -24.38 46.46 17.07
C VAL A 584 -24.66 46.58 15.56
N ASN A 585 -23.99 45.76 14.74
CA ASN A 585 -24.18 45.79 13.28
C ASN A 585 -25.57 45.32 12.82
N VAL A 586 -26.16 44.32 13.49
CA VAL A 586 -27.51 43.83 13.18
C VAL A 586 -28.57 44.90 13.42
N ALA A 587 -28.36 45.81 14.38
CA ALA A 587 -29.31 46.87 14.71
C ALA A 587 -29.39 48.01 13.68
N ARG A 588 -28.35 48.22 12.84
CA ARG A 588 -28.25 49.31 11.83
C ARG A 588 -28.59 50.73 12.33
N LEU A 589 -28.44 50.99 13.64
CA LEU A 589 -28.72 52.30 14.24
C LEU A 589 -27.79 53.38 13.68
N ARG A 590 -28.36 54.41 13.06
CA ARG A 590 -27.72 55.73 13.02
C ARG A 590 -28.11 56.44 14.32
N LEU A 591 -27.13 56.85 15.12
CA LEU A 591 -27.35 57.35 16.47
C LEU A 591 -27.67 58.85 16.48
N ASP A 592 -28.65 59.22 15.65
CA ASP A 592 -28.96 60.59 15.26
C ASP A 592 -30.04 61.23 16.16
N SER A 593 -30.78 60.44 16.95
CA SER A 593 -31.77 60.92 17.93
C SER A 593 -31.57 60.35 19.34
N LEU A 594 -32.20 61.00 20.34
CA LEU A 594 -32.13 60.57 21.75
C LEU A 594 -32.73 59.16 21.96
N ALA A 595 -33.71 58.77 21.14
CA ALA A 595 -34.38 57.46 21.23
C ALA A 595 -33.47 56.32 20.77
N ASP A 596 -32.64 56.53 19.75
CA ASP A 596 -31.67 55.54 19.27
C ASP A 596 -30.63 55.21 20.35
N TRP A 597 -30.23 56.22 21.13
CA TRP A 597 -29.35 56.05 22.29
C TRP A 597 -30.00 55.27 23.44
N GLU A 598 -31.32 55.41 23.68
CA GLU A 598 -32.02 54.59 24.66
C GLU A 598 -32.20 53.14 24.17
N LEU A 599 -32.40 52.91 22.87
CA LEU A 599 -32.43 51.59 22.24
C LEU A 599 -31.07 50.86 22.32
N LEU A 600 -29.97 51.59 22.10
CA LEU A 600 -28.62 51.08 22.32
C LEU A 600 -28.36 50.76 23.80
N ARG A 601 -28.89 51.58 24.71
CA ARG A 601 -28.79 51.40 26.17
C ARG A 601 -29.61 50.22 26.69
N ALA A 602 -30.75 49.91 26.05
CA ALA A 602 -31.60 48.77 26.37
C ALA A 602 -31.00 47.43 25.88
N SER A 603 -30.33 47.44 24.73
CA SER A 603 -29.64 46.25 24.18
C SER A 603 -28.31 45.94 24.89
N LEU A 604 -27.59 46.95 25.40
CA LEU A 604 -26.38 46.77 26.20
C LEU A 604 -26.68 46.40 27.67
N THR A 605 -26.94 45.11 27.91
CA THR A 605 -27.23 44.57 29.25
C THR A 605 -26.09 44.80 30.28
N ARG A 606 -26.43 44.70 31.57
CA ARG A 606 -25.44 44.81 32.67
C ARG A 606 -24.30 43.79 32.59
N SER A 607 -24.51 42.60 32.02
CA SER A 607 -23.43 41.61 31.85
C SER A 607 -22.44 42.09 30.80
N THR A 608 -22.88 42.61 29.65
CA THR A 608 -22.01 43.17 28.59
C THR A 608 -21.08 44.26 29.14
N LEU A 609 -21.61 45.15 29.99
CA LEU A 609 -20.86 46.24 30.63
C LEU A 609 -19.90 45.76 31.75
N ASN A 610 -20.19 44.62 32.38
CA ASN A 610 -19.28 43.98 33.34
C ASN A 610 -18.18 43.19 32.63
N VAL A 611 -18.49 42.45 31.56
CA VAL A 611 -17.52 41.75 30.70
C VAL A 611 -16.52 42.75 30.11
N ALA A 612 -16.96 43.92 29.65
CA ALA A 612 -16.07 44.97 29.17
C ALA A 612 -15.07 45.45 30.25
N LYS A 613 -15.53 45.60 31.51
CA LYS A 613 -14.63 45.92 32.64
C LYS A 613 -13.68 44.78 32.97
N GLU A 614 -14.14 43.55 32.93
CA GLU A 614 -13.35 42.36 33.22
C GLU A 614 -12.25 42.14 32.17
N VAL A 615 -12.55 42.37 30.89
CA VAL A 615 -11.55 42.39 29.80
C VAL A 615 -10.49 43.48 30.04
N VAL A 616 -10.89 44.73 30.35
CA VAL A 616 -9.95 45.82 30.66
C VAL A 616 -9.10 45.51 31.89
N THR A 617 -9.69 44.91 32.94
CA THR A 617 -8.96 44.52 34.15
C THR A 617 -7.93 43.42 33.86
N ASN A 618 -8.32 42.39 33.10
CA ASN A 618 -7.43 41.31 32.70
C ASN A 618 -6.29 41.80 31.79
N LEU A 619 -6.57 42.71 30.85
CA LEU A 619 -5.55 43.33 29.98
C LEU A 619 -4.53 44.15 30.78
N ASN A 620 -4.97 44.97 31.74
CA ASN A 620 -4.05 45.71 32.61
C ASN A 620 -3.19 44.75 33.45
N VAL A 621 -3.78 43.71 34.06
CA VAL A 621 -3.01 42.70 34.82
C VAL A 621 -2.01 41.94 33.92
N ALA A 622 -2.35 41.68 32.66
CA ALA A 622 -1.43 41.09 31.69
C ALA A 622 -0.25 42.03 31.38
N MET A 623 -0.52 43.30 31.06
CA MET A 623 0.53 44.28 30.77
C MET A 623 1.47 44.50 31.97
N THR A 624 0.94 44.75 33.17
CA THR A 624 1.79 44.96 34.38
C THR A 624 2.66 43.74 34.71
N ARG A 625 2.18 42.52 34.43
CA ARG A 625 2.98 41.30 34.59
C ARG A 625 4.03 41.13 33.49
N HIS A 626 3.74 41.54 32.26
CA HIS A 626 4.69 41.50 31.17
C HIS A 626 5.84 42.51 31.37
N THR A 627 5.54 43.74 31.81
CA THR A 627 6.57 44.74 32.18
C THR A 627 7.54 44.19 33.23
N ARG A 628 7.02 43.62 34.33
CA ARG A 628 7.86 42.98 35.37
C ARG A 628 8.67 41.79 34.88
N TYR A 629 8.20 41.07 33.86
CA TYR A 629 8.94 39.96 33.28
C TYR A 629 10.13 40.44 32.42
N VAL A 630 9.97 41.58 31.72
CA VAL A 630 11.07 42.24 31.01
C VAL A 630 12.11 42.80 31.99
N GLU A 631 11.67 43.44 33.09
CA GLU A 631 12.55 43.91 34.17
C GLU A 631 13.34 42.79 34.87
N GLN A 632 12.85 41.54 34.84
CA GLN A 632 13.51 40.38 35.46
C GLN A 632 14.48 39.64 34.52
N LEU A 633 14.56 40.01 33.23
CA LEU A 633 15.41 39.34 32.24
C LEU A 633 16.69 40.10 31.86
N THR A 634 16.91 41.31 32.40
CA THR A 634 18.11 42.11 32.13
C THR A 634 19.34 41.60 32.90
N LEU A 635 20.01 40.58 32.37
CA LEU A 635 21.35 40.18 32.80
C LEU A 635 22.42 41.11 32.18
N PRO A 636 23.45 41.57 32.91
CA PRO A 636 24.34 42.65 32.45
C PRO A 636 25.22 42.40 31.21
N ASN A 637 25.28 41.17 30.66
CA ASN A 637 26.29 40.76 29.68
C ASN A 637 25.72 40.02 28.45
N VAL A 638 24.56 40.42 27.92
CA VAL A 638 24.04 39.92 26.62
C VAL A 638 23.54 41.08 25.74
N HIS A 639 24.47 41.87 25.20
CA HIS A 639 24.17 42.79 24.09
C HIS A 639 24.43 42.11 22.73
N SER A 640 23.70 42.58 21.71
CA SER A 640 23.89 42.39 20.24
C SER A 640 23.29 41.18 19.48
N ALA A 641 22.58 40.23 20.10
CA ALA A 641 22.18 38.99 19.40
C ALA A 641 20.68 38.78 19.05
N LEU A 642 19.71 39.50 19.65
CA LEU A 642 18.28 39.08 19.62
C LEU A 642 17.22 40.19 19.41
N TRP A 643 17.59 41.39 18.95
CA TRP A 643 16.64 42.50 18.78
C TRP A 643 16.57 43.00 17.34
N SER A 644 15.50 42.61 16.63
CA SER A 644 15.07 43.17 15.34
C SER A 644 13.72 43.89 15.53
N PRO A 645 13.51 45.14 15.06
CA PRO A 645 12.31 45.93 15.40
C PRO A 645 10.97 45.50 14.74
N GLN A 646 10.77 44.23 14.38
CA GLN A 646 9.64 43.78 13.54
C GLN A 646 8.59 42.90 14.24
N ASP A 647 8.61 42.80 15.58
CA ASP A 647 7.55 42.12 16.34
C ASP A 647 6.24 42.93 16.37
N GLY A 648 5.44 42.77 15.30
CA GLY A 648 4.15 43.45 15.10
C GLY A 648 3.10 43.20 16.20
N LEU A 649 3.33 42.25 17.11
CA LEU A 649 2.50 42.04 18.29
C LEU A 649 2.51 43.26 19.22
N PHE A 650 3.67 43.91 19.39
CA PHE A 650 3.82 45.04 20.31
C PHE A 650 3.07 46.29 19.80
N THR A 651 3.19 46.57 18.50
CA THR A 651 2.45 47.62 17.80
C THR A 651 0.94 47.35 17.82
N SER A 652 0.52 46.11 17.61
CA SER A 652 -0.89 45.71 17.66
C SER A 652 -1.51 45.94 19.05
N ILE A 653 -0.78 45.56 20.13
CA ILE A 653 -1.25 45.74 21.50
C ILE A 653 -1.34 47.23 21.86
N GLN A 654 -0.35 48.06 21.49
CA GLN A 654 -0.43 49.50 21.74
C GLN A 654 -1.55 50.19 20.95
N PHE A 655 -1.78 49.80 19.70
CA PHE A 655 -2.86 50.34 18.87
C PHE A 655 -4.25 49.97 19.43
N MET A 656 -4.43 48.71 19.84
CA MET A 656 -5.66 48.25 20.50
C MET A 656 -5.87 48.90 21.87
N ALA A 657 -4.81 49.10 22.67
CA ALA A 657 -4.89 49.82 23.93
C ALA A 657 -5.28 51.29 23.74
N GLY A 658 -4.76 51.96 22.70
CA GLY A 658 -5.17 53.32 22.32
C GLY A 658 -6.65 53.40 21.90
N LEU A 659 -7.13 52.44 21.11
CA LEU A 659 -8.54 52.31 20.73
C LEU A 659 -9.45 52.07 21.95
N LEU A 660 -9.10 51.14 22.84
CA LEU A 660 -9.87 50.90 24.07
C LEU A 660 -9.85 52.12 25.01
N ALA A 661 -8.71 52.82 25.14
CA ALA A 661 -8.63 54.06 25.90
C ALA A 661 -9.56 55.13 25.30
N GLY A 662 -9.56 55.31 23.99
CA GLY A 662 -10.47 56.21 23.28
C GLY A 662 -11.95 55.87 23.50
N VAL A 663 -12.32 54.59 23.44
CA VAL A 663 -13.70 54.13 23.70
C VAL A 663 -14.10 54.32 25.16
N VAL A 664 -13.23 53.99 26.12
CA VAL A 664 -13.54 54.15 27.56
C VAL A 664 -13.60 55.62 27.97
N VAL A 665 -12.72 56.47 27.43
CA VAL A 665 -12.78 57.93 27.61
C VAL A 665 -14.06 58.48 26.97
N GLY A 666 -14.39 58.07 25.74
CA GLY A 666 -15.62 58.46 25.05
C GLY A 666 -16.89 58.09 25.81
N VAL A 667 -17.01 56.83 26.27
CA VAL A 667 -18.15 56.36 27.08
C VAL A 667 -18.22 57.07 28.43
N THR A 668 -17.08 57.40 29.06
CA THR A 668 -17.06 58.13 30.33
C THR A 668 -17.49 59.58 30.14
N ILE A 669 -16.96 60.28 29.13
CA ILE A 669 -17.37 61.65 28.77
C ILE A 669 -18.86 61.69 28.39
N THR A 670 -19.33 60.75 27.57
CA THR A 670 -20.75 60.65 27.18
C THR A 670 -21.66 60.42 28.39
N LYS A 671 -21.24 59.56 29.33
CA LYS A 671 -21.96 59.36 30.60
C LYS A 671 -22.00 60.63 31.45
N GLN A 672 -20.93 61.41 31.47
CA GLN A 672 -20.83 62.64 32.27
C GLN A 672 -21.59 63.82 31.62
N LEU A 673 -21.68 63.85 30.29
CA LEU A 673 -22.56 64.74 29.51
C LEU A 673 -24.04 64.39 29.70
N LEU A 674 -24.40 63.10 29.64
CA LEU A 674 -25.76 62.62 29.93
C LEU A 674 -26.22 62.90 31.37
N GLN A 675 -25.29 63.03 32.32
CA GLN A 675 -25.59 63.44 33.70
C GLN A 675 -25.64 64.97 33.91
N THR A 676 -25.15 65.78 32.96
CA THR A 676 -25.14 67.25 33.07
C THR A 676 -26.16 67.95 32.17
N GLN A 677 -26.72 67.27 31.17
CA GLN A 677 -27.77 67.77 30.26
C GLN A 677 -29.07 68.26 30.93
N GLN A 678 -29.31 68.00 32.22
CA GLN A 678 -30.58 68.36 32.88
C GLN A 678 -30.65 69.80 33.43
N LYS A 679 -29.58 70.62 33.34
CA LYS A 679 -29.62 72.05 33.69
C LYS A 679 -28.69 72.90 32.82
N ALA A 680 -29.23 74.03 32.35
CA ALA A 680 -28.50 75.19 31.84
C ALA A 680 -29.18 76.47 32.39
N PRO A 681 -28.53 77.64 32.42
CA PRO A 681 -27.19 77.95 31.92
C PRO A 681 -26.23 78.56 32.96
N SER A 682 -24.92 78.32 32.79
CA SER A 682 -23.89 79.37 32.83
C SER A 682 -22.50 78.78 32.54
N LEU A 683 -21.82 79.28 31.51
CA LEU A 683 -20.37 79.12 31.38
C LEU A 683 -19.67 80.17 32.28
N PHE A 684 -18.37 79.99 32.54
CA PHE A 684 -17.51 80.83 33.41
C PHE A 684 -17.83 80.84 34.92
N THR A 685 -16.96 80.21 35.72
CA THR A 685 -16.13 80.87 36.76
C THR A 685 -15.37 79.83 37.60
N LYS A 686 -14.02 79.84 37.53
CA LYS A 686 -13.02 79.21 38.47
C LYS A 686 -13.16 77.68 38.71
N LEU A 687 -12.14 76.83 38.60
CA LEU A 687 -10.70 77.01 38.43
C LEU A 687 -9.97 77.69 39.62
N ALA A 688 -9.92 77.01 40.77
CA ALA A 688 -8.84 77.13 41.79
C ALA A 688 -8.93 76.01 42.86
N GLN A 689 -7.79 75.38 43.18
CA GLN A 689 -7.36 74.88 44.52
C GLN A 689 -8.20 73.81 45.29
N TRP A 690 -7.65 72.96 46.18
CA TRP A 690 -6.33 72.30 46.27
C TRP A 690 -6.36 71.15 47.33
N CYS A 691 -5.26 70.39 47.43
CA CYS A 691 -4.88 69.48 48.55
C CYS A 691 -5.57 68.11 48.78
N SER A 692 -4.77 67.21 49.37
CA SER A 692 -5.02 65.81 49.84
C SER A 692 -4.87 65.80 51.39
N PRO A 693 -4.62 64.70 52.18
CA PRO A 693 -4.65 63.23 51.95
C PRO A 693 -5.26 62.36 53.11
N ARG A 694 -5.32 61.00 52.96
CA ARG A 694 -4.74 59.96 53.91
C ARG A 694 -5.44 58.55 53.99
N ALA A 695 -4.60 57.54 54.27
CA ALA A 695 -4.78 56.34 55.12
C ALA A 695 -5.50 55.04 54.63
N ALA A 696 -5.24 53.93 55.36
CA ALA A 696 -5.59 52.50 55.16
C ALA A 696 -6.21 51.93 56.49
N PRO A 697 -6.08 50.66 57.01
CA PRO A 697 -5.44 49.38 56.57
C PRO A 697 -6.25 48.06 56.94
N VAL A 698 -5.56 46.87 57.07
CA VAL A 698 -5.93 45.61 57.82
C VAL A 698 -6.86 44.58 57.10
N ALA A 699 -6.85 43.23 57.32
CA ALA A 699 -5.84 42.15 57.55
C ALA A 699 -6.53 40.73 57.57
N GLY A 700 -5.79 39.59 57.66
CA GLY A 700 -6.35 38.25 58.02
C GLY A 700 -5.56 36.98 57.59
N THR A 701 -5.36 36.00 58.51
CA THR A 701 -4.52 34.75 58.42
C THR A 701 -4.78 33.82 59.66
N PRO A 702 -4.13 32.66 59.98
CA PRO A 702 -3.11 31.77 59.32
C PRO A 702 -3.43 30.22 59.45
N TRP A 703 -2.40 29.32 59.47
CA TRP A 703 -2.37 27.91 60.00
C TRP A 703 -3.05 26.75 59.17
N HIS A 704 -3.07 25.44 59.52
CA HIS A 704 -2.07 24.35 59.87
C HIS A 704 -2.81 22.96 59.98
N LEU A 705 -2.30 21.70 60.07
CA LEU A 705 -1.01 20.95 59.85
C LEU A 705 -1.27 19.39 59.89
N ILE A 706 -0.48 18.55 59.15
CA ILE A 706 0.39 17.37 59.56
C ILE A 706 -0.08 16.31 60.64
N PRO A 707 0.43 15.03 60.80
CA PRO A 707 1.29 14.08 60.01
C PRO A 707 1.04 12.50 60.16
N LEU A 708 2.01 11.66 59.72
CA LEU A 708 2.41 10.25 60.13
C LEU A 708 1.61 9.02 59.60
N PRO A 709 2.17 7.77 59.59
CA PRO A 709 3.55 7.33 59.23
C PRO A 709 3.69 5.95 58.46
N ILE A 710 4.91 5.66 57.92
CA ILE A 710 5.71 4.37 57.92
C ILE A 710 5.00 3.03 57.50
N ASP A 711 5.54 2.17 56.61
CA ASP A 711 6.77 1.33 56.79
C ASP A 711 7.42 0.77 55.48
N ASP A 712 8.52 0.01 55.62
CA ASP A 712 9.52 -0.40 54.61
C ASP A 712 9.17 -1.51 53.57
N TYR A 713 9.90 -1.53 52.44
CA TYR A 713 10.77 -2.67 51.99
C TYR A 713 11.55 -2.38 50.69
N SER A 714 12.77 -2.91 50.54
CA SER A 714 13.64 -2.66 49.37
C SER A 714 14.58 -3.82 48.98
N TYR A 715 14.61 -4.18 47.68
CA TYR A 715 15.69 -4.94 47.00
C TYR A 715 15.83 -4.35 45.58
N LEU A 716 17.01 -3.89 45.13
CA LEU A 716 18.22 -4.64 44.73
C LEU A 716 17.96 -5.65 43.59
N VAL A 717 18.41 -5.28 42.38
CA VAL A 717 18.60 -6.18 41.23
C VAL A 717 20.04 -6.00 40.74
N HIS A 718 20.79 -7.10 40.65
CA HIS A 718 22.16 -7.13 40.17
C HIS A 718 22.18 -7.89 38.84
N PRO A 719 22.82 -7.39 37.76
CA PRO A 719 23.01 -8.16 36.54
C PRO A 719 24.10 -9.22 36.75
N ALA A 720 23.94 -10.38 36.14
CA ALA A 720 24.97 -11.41 36.04
C ALA A 720 24.92 -12.07 34.66
N THR A 721 26.07 -12.11 34.00
CA THR A 721 26.33 -12.83 32.73
C THR A 721 26.79 -14.26 33.01
N LEU A 722 26.55 -15.17 32.06
CA LEU A 722 27.14 -16.49 31.76
C LEU A 722 26.01 -17.31 31.09
N GLU A 723 26.18 -18.28 30.20
CA GLU A 723 27.19 -18.68 29.22
C GLU A 723 26.56 -19.88 28.46
N VAL A 724 27.21 -20.33 27.40
CA VAL A 724 26.80 -21.40 26.46
C VAL A 724 26.29 -22.71 27.08
N ALA A 725 25.18 -23.22 26.54
CA ALA A 725 24.88 -24.65 26.35
C ALA A 725 23.95 -24.84 25.13
#